data_AF-A0A1Z7YYD1-F1
#
_entry.id   AF-A0A1Z7YYD1-F1
#
_cell.length_a   1.000
_cell.length_b   1.000
_cell.length_c   1.000
_cell.angle_alpha   90.00
_cell.angle_beta   90.00
_cell.angle_gamma   90.00
#
_symmetry.space_group_name_H-M   'P 1'
#
loop_
_entity.id
_entity.type
_entity.pdbx_description
1 polymer ?
#
loop_
_entity_poly.entity_id
_entity_poly.type
_entity_poly.pdbx_seq_one_letter_code
_entity_poly.pdbx_strand_id
1 'polypeptide(L)'
;MINKMRSTVGYLAGIICVLMWSLSGIVGAETQPPPQGKWRILIVAESGDLGLRAGHPAYKRANNAIFTQLQRAGFDVLSLAADKTLPLCLMDVCKQQTAQDIIALANTSASDIDLVILFNVRYVERVGAGMIHREISVPSRMIDVKTGRRVGLWDDDGVLTEPIPVDCVGRCLQSALSDYARQIGRDSGLVIAIKLQEYQRWYDYHLTFLQFAHGELLSFEQYFQNSFKSNLIRETDNTANKVSPSQVLLHSVENREIVIESQLSPLYFRQSLEQVLDDEGLRANIQKNGYEFILHREGLPYLWRYIFTTVLLIIFLIASYFRYVRYQHNKVLAQLLSMKKILVEQSLVKATDGNPYSLLMKVDKLLNRVNVAKGIQQEKSDVEAARMAFIRTLSVMIGRSIIKSKSLAASVNVIVGDRVRISRYGADNRPDVKRSDTENNSDNVAIGFTRLSQLGKQNKFERHHDGFTLVDEGSSNGSFLDDVLTVVDQPVSLTLSEHVLCLGGSREPLEPGVCQLRLYAKNVKASSLIIEIDKEAVALAEPSMLNENWPNLAYDQTQQWLLLGVALEIGIDSGGDLDIGCLRGTQVLVTLSYFNQTTAPEDRCPGYWLEPIVGAVGKSIDISVNQTPVFTAVPLVRGATVSIAGTVFSFISVSPKKVL
;
A
#
# COMPACT_ATOMS: atom_id res chain seq x y z
N MET A 1 -11.88 19.10 4.75
CA MET A 1 -10.66 18.26 4.71
C MET A 1 -10.09 18.07 3.30
N ILE A 2 -10.93 17.95 2.25
CA ILE A 2 -10.52 17.75 0.85
C ILE A 2 -9.77 18.96 0.23
N ASN A 3 -10.14 20.21 0.58
CA ASN A 3 -9.42 21.40 0.08
C ASN A 3 -8.02 21.58 0.71
N LYS A 4 -7.76 21.00 1.89
CA LYS A 4 -6.45 21.09 2.55
C LYS A 4 -5.43 20.10 1.95
N MET A 5 -5.88 19.05 1.27
CA MET A 5 -5.02 18.02 0.64
C MET A 5 -4.65 18.31 -0.83
N ARG A 6 -5.39 19.17 -1.54
CA ARG A 6 -4.98 19.63 -2.89
C ARG A 6 -3.69 20.45 -2.87
N SER A 7 -3.41 21.12 -1.75
CA SER A 7 -2.21 21.94 -1.58
C SER A 7 -0.94 21.08 -1.40
N THR A 8 -1.00 19.98 -0.66
CA THR A 8 0.18 19.16 -0.34
C THR A 8 0.75 18.38 -1.52
N VAL A 9 -0.09 17.95 -2.48
CA VAL A 9 0.38 17.25 -3.69
C VAL A 9 1.10 18.20 -4.68
N GLY A 10 0.67 19.47 -4.73
CA GLY A 10 1.35 20.49 -5.55
C GLY A 10 2.73 20.88 -5.01
N TYR A 11 2.86 20.97 -3.68
CA TYR A 11 4.14 21.30 -3.04
C TYR A 11 5.21 20.21 -3.21
N LEU A 12 4.83 18.94 -3.24
CA LEU A 12 5.78 17.83 -3.39
C LEU A 12 6.34 17.72 -4.82
N ALA A 13 5.55 18.04 -5.84
CA ALA A 13 6.02 18.10 -7.23
C ALA A 13 6.97 19.29 -7.48
N GLY A 14 6.75 20.41 -6.79
CA GLY A 14 7.61 21.60 -6.90
C GLY A 14 9.02 21.40 -6.33
N ILE A 15 9.16 20.67 -5.22
CA ILE A 15 10.45 20.45 -4.55
C ILE A 15 11.37 19.51 -5.37
N ILE A 16 10.80 18.55 -6.11
CA ILE A 16 11.57 17.60 -6.93
C ILE A 16 12.20 18.27 -8.16
N CYS A 17 11.53 19.26 -8.77
CA CYS A 17 12.09 19.99 -9.92
C CYS A 17 13.24 20.94 -9.55
N VAL A 18 13.25 21.51 -8.34
CA VAL A 18 14.28 22.48 -7.92
C VAL A 18 15.60 21.78 -7.55
N LEU A 19 15.56 20.51 -7.12
CA LEU A 19 16.76 19.74 -6.79
C LEU A 19 17.52 19.24 -8.03
N MET A 20 16.88 19.11 -9.21
CA MET A 20 17.57 18.64 -10.43
C MET A 20 18.36 19.71 -11.19
N TRP A 21 18.29 21.00 -10.80
CA TRP A 21 18.90 22.10 -11.57
C TRP A 21 20.22 22.64 -10.98
N SER A 22 20.73 22.09 -9.88
CA SER A 22 21.81 22.72 -9.09
C SER A 22 23.18 22.02 -9.14
N LEU A 23 23.43 21.07 -10.05
CA LEU A 23 24.66 20.25 -10.04
C LEU A 23 25.48 20.25 -11.35
N SER A 24 25.41 21.32 -12.15
CA SER A 24 26.25 21.45 -13.36
C SER A 24 27.27 22.58 -13.20
N GLY A 25 28.37 22.30 -12.50
CA GLY A 25 29.52 23.20 -12.39
C GLY A 25 30.76 22.53 -12.99
N ILE A 26 31.06 22.84 -14.26
CA ILE A 26 32.29 22.38 -14.94
C ILE A 26 33.35 23.47 -14.78
N VAL A 27 34.46 23.15 -14.13
CA VAL A 27 35.67 23.97 -14.08
C VAL A 27 36.70 23.32 -15.00
N GLY A 28 37.01 23.97 -16.12
CA GLY A 28 38.10 23.57 -17.01
C GLY A 28 39.43 24.04 -16.45
N ALA A 29 40.32 23.10 -16.10
CA ALA A 29 41.69 23.39 -15.72
C ALA A 29 42.62 23.22 -16.93
N GLU A 30 43.37 24.28 -17.26
CA GLU A 30 44.43 24.29 -18.27
C GLU A 30 45.61 23.42 -17.81
N THR A 31 45.86 22.31 -18.52
CA THR A 31 46.99 21.40 -18.28
C THR A 31 48.27 21.92 -18.93
N GLN A 32 49.26 22.28 -18.11
CA GLN A 32 50.67 22.34 -18.51
C GLN A 32 51.22 20.93 -18.79
N PRO A 33 52.19 20.76 -19.70
CA PRO A 33 52.76 19.45 -20.01
C PRO A 33 53.52 18.87 -18.79
N PRO A 34 53.35 17.58 -18.48
CA PRO A 34 53.88 16.98 -17.26
C PRO A 34 55.41 16.81 -17.32
N PRO A 35 56.12 16.95 -16.18
CA PRO A 35 57.53 16.63 -16.09
C PRO A 35 57.73 15.11 -16.27
N GLN A 36 58.43 14.71 -17.33
CA GLN A 36 58.83 13.32 -17.54
C GLN A 36 59.84 12.89 -16.46
N GLY A 37 59.73 11.66 -15.96
CA GLY A 37 60.72 11.08 -15.05
C GLY A 37 62.12 11.07 -15.68
N LYS A 38 63.16 11.33 -14.88
CA LYS A 38 64.55 11.38 -15.37
C LYS A 38 64.96 10.01 -15.90
N TRP A 39 65.48 9.95 -17.13
CA TRP A 39 65.97 8.71 -17.72
C TRP A 39 67.13 8.12 -16.93
N ARG A 40 67.02 6.84 -16.59
CA ARG A 40 68.14 6.01 -16.14
C ARG A 40 68.77 5.28 -17.30
N ILE A 41 70.00 5.63 -17.63
CA ILE A 41 70.68 5.23 -18.85
C ILE A 41 71.89 4.35 -18.53
N LEU A 42 71.94 3.17 -19.14
CA LEU A 42 73.11 2.30 -19.12
C LEU A 42 73.86 2.41 -20.45
N ILE A 43 75.16 2.71 -20.42
CA ILE A 43 76.01 2.76 -21.61
C ILE A 43 76.87 1.50 -21.64
N VAL A 44 76.88 0.82 -22.79
CA VAL A 44 77.56 -0.47 -22.96
C VAL A 44 78.33 -0.49 -24.28
N ALA A 45 79.59 -0.91 -24.24
CA ALA A 45 80.37 -1.09 -25.45
C ALA A 45 80.16 -2.50 -26.05
N GLU A 46 79.88 -2.55 -27.34
CA GLU A 46 79.70 -3.79 -28.10
C GLU A 46 80.89 -4.05 -29.03
N SER A 47 81.21 -5.32 -29.26
CA SER A 47 82.17 -5.70 -30.30
C SER A 47 81.46 -5.85 -31.64
N GLY A 48 82.10 -5.40 -32.72
CA GLY A 48 81.65 -5.70 -34.08
C GLY A 48 82.81 -6.09 -34.98
N ASP A 49 82.52 -6.56 -36.19
CA ASP A 49 83.51 -7.10 -37.13
C ASP A 49 84.58 -6.08 -37.55
N LEU A 50 84.20 -4.80 -37.60
CA LEU A 50 85.09 -3.66 -37.89
C LEU A 50 85.53 -2.93 -36.61
N GLY A 51 85.27 -3.50 -35.44
CA GLY A 51 85.57 -2.91 -34.14
C GLY A 51 87.05 -3.03 -33.76
N LEU A 52 87.54 -2.09 -32.96
CA LEU A 52 88.85 -2.22 -32.32
C LEU A 52 88.88 -3.43 -31.37
N ARG A 53 90.09 -3.93 -31.07
CA ARG A 53 90.24 -5.03 -30.10
C ARG A 53 89.73 -4.61 -28.72
N ALA A 54 89.04 -5.52 -28.02
CA ALA A 54 88.69 -5.34 -26.61
C ALA A 54 89.93 -4.95 -25.79
N GLY A 55 89.77 -4.03 -24.84
CA GLY A 55 90.85 -3.42 -24.07
C GLY A 55 91.50 -2.21 -24.73
N HIS A 56 91.11 -1.83 -25.96
CA HIS A 56 91.64 -0.63 -26.60
C HIS A 56 91.18 0.65 -25.85
N PRO A 57 92.09 1.59 -25.50
CA PRO A 57 91.74 2.78 -24.71
C PRO A 57 90.66 3.68 -25.33
N ALA A 58 90.46 3.59 -26.65
CA ALA A 58 89.41 4.28 -27.37
C ALA A 58 88.00 3.99 -26.84
N TYR A 59 87.68 2.73 -26.47
CA TYR A 59 86.36 2.39 -25.91
C TYR A 59 86.09 3.13 -24.60
N LYS A 60 87.07 3.15 -23.69
CA LYS A 60 86.96 3.87 -22.41
C LYS A 60 86.85 5.38 -22.62
N ARG A 61 87.58 5.93 -23.60
CA ARG A 61 87.55 7.37 -23.94
C ARG A 61 86.21 7.79 -24.55
N ALA A 62 85.65 6.98 -25.44
CA ALA A 62 84.32 7.18 -26.02
C ALA A 62 83.22 7.04 -24.95
N ASN A 63 83.25 5.98 -24.14
CA ASN A 63 82.28 5.77 -23.06
C ASN A 63 82.23 6.97 -22.11
N ASN A 64 83.39 7.43 -21.62
CA ASN A 64 83.47 8.56 -20.71
C ASN A 64 82.98 9.86 -21.35
N ALA A 65 83.19 10.04 -22.66
CA ALA A 65 82.70 11.18 -23.40
C ALA A 65 81.17 11.18 -23.51
N ILE A 66 80.57 10.05 -23.93
CA ILE A 66 79.12 9.88 -24.01
C ILE A 66 78.48 10.07 -22.62
N PHE A 67 79.04 9.41 -21.60
CA PHE A 67 78.61 9.53 -20.21
C PHE A 67 78.58 10.99 -19.75
N THR A 68 79.67 11.73 -19.98
CA THR A 68 79.77 13.14 -19.56
C THR A 68 78.72 14.01 -20.24
N GLN A 69 78.43 13.77 -21.52
CA GLN A 69 77.44 14.59 -22.25
C GLN A 69 76.01 14.32 -21.80
N LEU A 70 75.65 13.06 -21.61
CA LEU A 70 74.32 12.70 -21.11
C LEU A 70 74.11 13.19 -19.68
N GLN A 71 75.13 13.09 -18.82
CA GLN A 71 75.06 13.64 -17.47
C GLN A 71 74.91 15.17 -17.47
N ARG A 72 75.61 15.88 -18.36
CA ARG A 72 75.46 17.34 -18.56
C ARG A 72 74.07 17.74 -19.06
N ALA A 73 73.45 16.89 -19.87
CA ALA A 73 72.07 17.07 -20.34
C ALA A 73 71.01 16.75 -19.27
N GLY A 74 71.42 16.35 -18.06
CA GLY A 74 70.54 16.13 -16.91
C GLY A 74 69.99 14.70 -16.79
N PHE A 75 70.47 13.76 -17.60
CA PHE A 75 70.09 12.35 -17.50
C PHE A 75 70.85 11.64 -16.38
N ASP A 76 70.20 10.63 -15.76
CA ASP A 76 70.79 9.78 -14.73
C ASP A 76 71.54 8.62 -15.40
N VAL A 77 72.82 8.83 -15.68
CA VAL A 77 73.65 7.83 -16.36
C VAL A 77 74.29 6.93 -15.32
N LEU A 78 73.98 5.63 -15.39
CA LEU A 78 74.52 4.64 -14.47
C LEU A 78 76.00 4.40 -14.78
N SER A 79 76.85 4.70 -13.79
CA SER A 79 78.22 4.22 -13.82
C SER A 79 78.22 2.76 -13.43
N LEU A 80 78.80 1.91 -14.27
CA LEU A 80 78.93 0.47 -14.04
C LEU A 80 79.65 0.13 -12.71
N ALA A 81 80.39 1.07 -12.13
CA ALA A 81 81.03 0.92 -10.83
C ALA A 81 80.06 0.98 -9.63
N ALA A 82 78.81 1.42 -9.86
CA ALA A 82 77.80 1.64 -8.82
C ALA A 82 76.90 0.43 -8.55
N ASP A 83 76.75 -0.52 -9.50
CA ASP A 83 75.87 -1.69 -9.37
C ASP A 83 76.67 -3.00 -9.51
N LYS A 84 76.69 -3.80 -8.43
CA LYS A 84 77.41 -5.09 -8.38
C LYS A 84 76.70 -6.23 -9.12
N THR A 85 75.46 -6.03 -9.54
CA THR A 85 74.66 -7.05 -10.24
C THR A 85 74.92 -7.09 -11.75
N LEU A 86 75.54 -6.05 -12.30
CA LEU A 86 75.87 -5.94 -13.71
C LEU A 86 77.16 -6.73 -14.04
N PRO A 87 77.19 -7.53 -15.13
CA PRO A 87 78.34 -8.38 -15.44
C PRO A 87 79.60 -7.57 -15.75
N LEU A 88 80.76 -8.09 -15.31
CA LEU A 88 82.07 -7.46 -15.45
C LEU A 88 82.46 -7.14 -16.90
N CYS A 89 81.89 -7.85 -17.89
CA CYS A 89 82.15 -7.60 -19.32
C CYS A 89 81.68 -6.23 -19.80
N LEU A 90 80.76 -5.59 -19.06
CA LEU A 90 80.28 -4.24 -19.38
C LEU A 90 81.35 -3.16 -19.14
N MET A 91 82.41 -3.46 -18.38
CA MET A 91 83.52 -2.52 -18.10
C MET A 91 84.49 -2.33 -19.27
N ASP A 92 84.46 -3.23 -20.24
CA ASP A 92 85.30 -3.18 -21.45
C ASP A 92 84.41 -3.44 -22.67
N VAL A 93 84.54 -4.57 -23.36
CA VAL A 93 83.74 -4.89 -24.54
C VAL A 93 83.07 -6.26 -24.37
N CYS A 94 81.74 -6.30 -24.49
CA CYS A 94 80.96 -7.54 -24.38
C CYS A 94 81.04 -8.37 -25.67
N LYS A 95 82.00 -9.31 -25.76
CA LYS A 95 82.21 -10.15 -26.95
C LYS A 95 81.21 -11.30 -27.15
N GLN A 96 80.51 -11.73 -26.09
CA GLN A 96 79.71 -12.96 -26.09
C GLN A 96 78.21 -12.75 -25.84
N GLN A 97 77.75 -11.50 -25.65
CA GLN A 97 76.35 -11.20 -25.38
C GLN A 97 75.71 -10.49 -26.56
N THR A 98 74.50 -10.91 -26.93
CA THR A 98 73.70 -10.21 -27.93
C THR A 98 73.06 -8.96 -27.31
N ALA A 99 72.57 -8.06 -28.15
CA ALA A 99 71.81 -6.89 -27.67
C ALA A 99 70.61 -7.28 -26.81
N GLN A 100 69.94 -8.40 -27.13
CA GLN A 100 68.79 -8.89 -26.40
C GLN A 100 69.17 -9.42 -25.01
N ASP A 101 70.32 -10.08 -24.89
CA ASP A 101 70.82 -10.54 -23.60
C ASP A 101 71.15 -9.35 -22.68
N ILE A 102 71.73 -8.28 -23.23
CA ILE A 102 72.03 -7.06 -22.48
C ILE A 102 70.75 -6.36 -22.02
N ILE A 103 69.70 -6.34 -22.85
CA ILE A 103 68.39 -5.78 -22.48
C ILE A 103 67.71 -6.63 -21.40
N ALA A 104 67.75 -7.96 -21.52
CA ALA A 104 67.20 -8.86 -20.52
C ALA A 104 67.90 -8.70 -19.16
N LEU A 105 69.24 -8.58 -19.17
CA LEU A 105 70.03 -8.29 -17.97
C LEU A 105 69.65 -6.94 -17.35
N ALA A 106 69.53 -5.90 -18.17
CA ALA A 106 69.10 -4.57 -17.73
C ALA A 106 67.70 -4.58 -17.11
N ASN A 107 66.78 -5.37 -17.67
CA ASN A 107 65.41 -5.53 -17.16
C ASN A 107 65.36 -6.29 -15.82
N THR A 108 66.29 -7.24 -15.61
CA THR A 108 66.39 -7.99 -14.34
C THR A 108 67.20 -7.28 -13.25
N SER A 109 67.87 -6.16 -13.57
CA SER A 109 68.67 -5.42 -12.61
C SER A 109 67.79 -4.69 -11.59
N ALA A 110 68.29 -4.61 -10.34
CA ALA A 110 67.65 -3.83 -9.28
C ALA A 110 67.70 -2.30 -9.50
N SER A 111 68.46 -1.83 -10.50
CA SER A 111 68.71 -0.40 -10.73
C SER A 111 67.64 0.33 -11.55
N ASP A 112 66.57 -0.36 -11.98
CA ASP A 112 65.44 0.18 -12.78
C ASP A 112 65.95 1.01 -13.97
N ILE A 113 66.50 0.30 -14.96
CA ILE A 113 67.16 0.89 -16.14
C ILE A 113 66.09 1.16 -17.20
N ASP A 114 65.92 2.43 -17.61
CA ASP A 114 64.94 2.81 -18.64
C ASP A 114 65.47 2.56 -20.06
N LEU A 115 66.76 2.84 -20.28
CA LEU A 115 67.38 2.87 -21.60
C LEU A 115 68.78 2.27 -21.59
N VAL A 116 69.07 1.45 -22.60
CA VAL A 116 70.43 0.96 -22.88
C VAL A 116 70.95 1.63 -24.14
N ILE A 117 72.15 2.21 -24.04
CA ILE A 117 72.92 2.74 -25.16
C ILE A 117 74.03 1.76 -25.48
N LEU A 118 73.98 1.15 -26.66
CA LEU A 118 75.02 0.28 -27.17
C LEU A 118 75.88 1.08 -28.15
N PHE A 119 77.20 1.11 -27.96
CA PHE A 119 78.12 1.77 -28.88
C PHE A 119 79.28 0.88 -29.28
N ASN A 120 79.82 1.08 -30.48
CA ASN A 120 81.02 0.39 -30.97
C ASN A 120 82.03 1.42 -31.47
N VAL A 121 83.34 1.13 -31.40
CA VAL A 121 84.38 1.97 -32.00
C VAL A 121 84.91 1.24 -33.23
N ARG A 122 84.47 1.68 -34.41
CA ARG A 122 84.88 1.12 -35.71
C ARG A 122 86.14 1.79 -36.20
N TYR A 123 87.05 1.00 -36.78
CA TYR A 123 88.27 1.51 -37.40
C TYR A 123 88.51 0.83 -38.74
N VAL A 124 88.65 1.63 -39.79
CA VAL A 124 88.86 1.14 -41.16
C VAL A 124 90.07 1.85 -41.76
N GLU A 125 91.01 1.06 -42.29
CA GLU A 125 92.09 1.58 -43.14
C GLU A 125 91.76 1.30 -44.60
N ARG A 126 91.72 2.37 -45.42
CA ARG A 126 91.55 2.27 -46.87
C ARG A 126 92.86 2.69 -47.55
N VAL A 127 93.47 1.77 -48.27
CA VAL A 127 94.69 2.05 -49.04
C VAL A 127 94.30 2.73 -50.35
N GLY A 128 94.68 4.00 -50.52
CA GLY A 128 94.48 4.79 -51.74
C GLY A 128 95.77 4.97 -52.55
N ALA A 129 95.68 5.68 -53.68
CA ALA A 129 96.83 5.98 -54.53
C ALA A 129 97.80 6.95 -53.82
N GLY A 130 98.75 6.41 -53.05
CA GLY A 130 99.82 7.16 -52.38
C GLY A 130 99.53 7.64 -50.95
N MET A 131 98.33 7.37 -50.40
CA MET A 131 97.97 7.69 -49.01
C MET A 131 97.12 6.59 -48.39
N ILE A 132 97.30 6.31 -47.10
CA ILE A 132 96.42 5.45 -46.30
C ILE A 132 95.38 6.35 -45.64
N HIS A 133 94.11 6.19 -46.02
CA HIS A 133 93.01 6.85 -45.34
C HIS A 133 92.59 6.02 -44.14
N ARG A 134 92.66 6.62 -42.95
CA ARG A 134 92.25 6.01 -41.69
C ARG A 134 90.95 6.66 -41.26
N GLU A 135 89.92 5.86 -41.07
CA GLU A 135 88.57 6.30 -40.68
C GLU A 135 88.22 5.66 -39.34
N ILE A 136 87.66 6.45 -38.43
CA ILE A 136 87.14 5.99 -37.13
C ILE A 136 85.73 6.54 -36.93
N SER A 137 84.82 5.69 -36.47
CA SER A 137 83.45 6.08 -36.12
C SER A 137 82.99 5.44 -34.81
N VAL A 138 82.02 6.07 -34.15
CA VAL A 138 81.44 5.57 -32.89
C VAL A 138 79.91 5.40 -33.03
N PRO A 139 79.45 4.45 -33.86
CA PRO A 139 78.03 4.15 -33.98
C PRO A 139 77.43 3.82 -32.61
N SER A 140 76.26 4.40 -32.34
CA SER A 140 75.54 4.28 -31.08
C SER A 140 74.06 4.04 -31.32
N ARG A 141 73.46 3.07 -30.62
CA ARG A 141 72.01 2.77 -30.70
C ARG A 141 71.38 2.83 -29.32
N MET A 142 70.18 3.38 -29.26
CA MET A 142 69.38 3.53 -28.04
C MET A 142 68.23 2.54 -28.06
N ILE A 143 68.08 1.76 -26.99
CA ILE A 143 67.02 0.76 -26.87
C ILE A 143 66.31 0.97 -25.53
N ASP A 144 64.99 1.09 -25.59
CA ASP A 144 64.13 1.17 -24.42
C ASP A 144 64.02 -0.23 -23.80
N VAL A 145 64.33 -0.34 -22.50
CA VAL A 145 64.43 -1.64 -21.82
C VAL A 145 63.06 -2.30 -21.63
N LYS A 146 62.02 -1.50 -21.41
CA LYS A 146 60.66 -1.98 -21.13
C LYS A 146 59.98 -2.49 -22.40
N THR A 147 60.12 -1.74 -23.49
CA THR A 147 59.47 -2.08 -24.78
C THR A 147 60.34 -2.94 -25.68
N GLY A 148 61.66 -2.99 -25.44
CA GLY A 148 62.65 -3.59 -26.34
C GLY A 148 62.79 -2.86 -27.68
N ARG A 149 62.11 -1.72 -27.86
CA ARG A 149 62.09 -0.96 -29.12
C ARG A 149 63.33 -0.09 -29.23
N ARG A 150 63.86 0.02 -30.45
CA ARG A 150 64.95 0.94 -30.77
C ARG A 150 64.40 2.38 -30.76
N VAL A 151 64.82 3.16 -29.77
CA VAL A 151 64.50 4.59 -29.60
C VAL A 151 65.21 5.43 -30.66
N GLY A 152 66.41 5.04 -31.05
CA GLY A 152 67.12 5.68 -32.16
C GLY A 152 68.48 5.06 -32.46
N LEU A 153 69.07 5.51 -33.56
CA LEU A 153 70.41 5.17 -34.01
C LEU A 153 71.17 6.46 -34.32
N TRP A 154 72.46 6.44 -34.05
CA TRP A 154 73.44 7.42 -34.47
C TRP A 154 74.59 6.66 -35.12
N ASP A 155 74.94 7.03 -36.35
CA ASP A 155 76.14 6.54 -37.02
C ASP A 155 76.83 7.75 -37.65
N ASP A 156 78.13 7.89 -37.39
CA ASP A 156 78.94 9.02 -37.83
C ASP A 156 79.57 8.77 -39.21
N ASP A 157 79.10 7.74 -39.93
CA ASP A 157 79.55 7.32 -41.27
C ASP A 157 79.76 8.55 -42.18
N GLY A 158 81.00 9.06 -42.24
CA GLY A 158 81.38 10.19 -43.10
C GLY A 158 82.02 11.42 -42.46
N VAL A 159 82.22 11.51 -41.13
CA VAL A 159 83.10 12.57 -40.59
C VAL A 159 84.55 12.20 -40.90
N LEU A 160 85.11 12.81 -41.95
CA LEU A 160 86.54 12.72 -42.26
C LEU A 160 87.34 13.23 -41.05
N THR A 161 87.87 12.31 -40.25
CA THR A 161 88.88 12.67 -39.26
C THR A 161 90.05 13.31 -39.98
N GLU A 162 90.70 14.29 -39.35
CA GLU A 162 91.95 14.82 -39.88
C GLU A 162 92.90 13.64 -40.19
N PRO A 163 93.58 13.66 -41.34
CA PRO A 163 94.37 12.53 -41.79
C PRO A 163 95.44 12.20 -40.76
N ILE A 164 95.35 11.02 -40.15
CA ILE A 164 96.37 10.50 -39.25
C ILE A 164 97.65 10.29 -40.10
N PRO A 165 98.77 10.94 -39.77
CA PRO A 165 100.02 10.79 -40.52
C PRO A 165 100.41 9.32 -40.70
N VAL A 166 100.95 8.96 -41.87
CA VAL A 166 101.27 7.55 -42.21
C VAL A 166 102.39 7.00 -41.31
N ASP A 167 103.28 7.86 -40.84
CA ASP A 167 104.35 7.57 -39.87
C ASP A 167 103.84 7.41 -38.42
N CYS A 168 102.59 7.78 -38.13
CA CYS A 168 101.97 7.56 -36.83
C CYS A 168 101.56 6.09 -36.68
N VAL A 169 102.45 5.29 -36.09
CA VAL A 169 102.27 3.86 -35.82
C VAL A 169 102.37 3.54 -34.32
N GLY A 170 101.89 2.36 -33.92
CA GLY A 170 101.99 1.88 -32.54
C GLY A 170 101.28 2.79 -31.53
N ARG A 171 102.03 3.32 -30.55
CA ARG A 171 101.49 4.19 -29.49
C ARG A 171 100.93 5.51 -30.03
N CYS A 172 101.51 6.06 -31.09
CA CYS A 172 101.01 7.27 -31.74
C CYS A 172 99.60 7.02 -32.27
N LEU A 173 99.43 5.96 -33.07
CA LEU A 173 98.14 5.59 -33.65
C LEU A 173 97.10 5.30 -32.56
N GLN A 174 97.48 4.52 -31.54
CA GLN A 174 96.60 4.21 -30.41
C GLN A 174 96.11 5.46 -29.68
N SER A 175 96.99 6.46 -29.46
CA SER A 175 96.61 7.73 -28.85
C SER A 175 95.69 8.53 -29.76
N ALA A 176 96.04 8.68 -31.04
CA ALA A 176 95.24 9.40 -32.02
C ALA A 176 93.82 8.82 -32.13
N LEU A 177 93.70 7.50 -32.29
CA LEU A 177 92.39 6.82 -32.30
C LEU A 177 91.60 7.03 -31.01
N SER A 178 92.29 7.08 -29.86
CA SER A 178 91.64 7.32 -28.57
C SER A 178 91.15 8.76 -28.41
N ASP A 179 91.86 9.74 -28.98
CA ASP A 179 91.46 11.14 -28.96
C ASP A 179 90.31 11.42 -29.95
N TYR A 180 90.34 10.82 -31.15
CA TYR A 180 89.20 10.89 -32.07
C TYR A 180 87.97 10.18 -31.51
N ALA A 181 88.11 8.98 -30.94
CA ALA A 181 86.99 8.29 -30.28
C ALA A 181 86.39 9.12 -29.13
N ARG A 182 87.21 9.90 -28.41
CA ARG A 182 86.73 10.84 -27.39
C ARG A 182 85.92 11.97 -28.01
N GLN A 183 86.37 12.56 -29.12
CA GLN A 183 85.68 13.63 -29.81
C GLN A 183 84.35 13.15 -30.38
N ILE A 184 84.37 12.08 -31.17
CA ILE A 184 83.18 11.49 -31.77
C ILE A 184 82.21 11.02 -30.68
N GLY A 185 82.71 10.44 -29.57
CA GLY A 185 81.88 10.10 -28.41
C GLY A 185 81.21 11.31 -27.75
N ARG A 186 81.82 12.51 -27.80
CA ARG A 186 81.16 13.73 -27.31
C ARG A 186 80.01 14.14 -28.24
N ASP A 187 80.21 14.02 -29.55
CA ASP A 187 79.21 14.40 -30.54
C ASP A 187 78.03 13.41 -30.51
N SER A 188 78.34 12.11 -30.47
CA SER A 188 77.37 11.03 -30.23
C SER A 188 76.54 11.27 -28.96
N GLY A 189 77.21 11.56 -27.83
CA GLY A 189 76.54 11.83 -26.56
C GLY A 189 75.60 13.05 -26.60
N LEU A 190 75.98 14.10 -27.33
CA LEU A 190 75.14 15.29 -27.52
C LEU A 190 73.90 14.98 -28.38
N VAL A 191 74.06 14.26 -29.49
CA VAL A 191 72.94 13.92 -30.37
C VAL A 191 71.95 12.97 -29.69
N ILE A 192 72.46 11.97 -28.96
CA ILE A 192 71.65 11.08 -28.13
C ILE A 192 70.85 11.90 -27.12
N ALA A 193 71.49 12.86 -26.44
CA ALA A 193 70.81 13.71 -25.47
C ALA A 193 69.63 14.49 -26.08
N ILE A 194 69.82 15.09 -27.26
CA ILE A 194 68.76 15.82 -27.98
C ILE A 194 67.62 14.87 -28.36
N LYS A 195 67.93 13.70 -28.94
CA LYS A 195 66.91 12.71 -29.32
C LYS A 195 66.10 12.21 -28.13
N LEU A 196 66.73 12.04 -26.96
CA LEU A 196 66.03 11.62 -25.75
C LEU A 196 65.17 12.71 -25.13
N GLN A 197 65.52 13.99 -25.30
CA GLN A 197 64.67 15.11 -24.86
C GLN A 197 63.39 15.22 -25.70
N GLU A 198 63.45 14.87 -26.98
CA GLU A 198 62.29 14.89 -27.89
C GLU A 198 61.46 13.60 -27.84
N TYR A 199 61.97 12.53 -27.23
CA TYR A 199 61.30 11.23 -27.20
C TYR A 199 60.13 11.21 -26.22
N GLN A 200 58.92 10.97 -26.74
CA GLN A 200 57.73 10.76 -25.92
C GLN A 200 57.61 9.28 -25.52
N ARG A 201 57.63 9.01 -24.22
CA ARG A 201 57.42 7.67 -23.68
C ARG A 201 55.94 7.28 -23.77
N TRP A 202 55.71 6.03 -24.17
CA TRP A 202 54.40 5.39 -24.13
C TRP A 202 54.41 4.34 -23.02
N TYR A 203 53.34 4.29 -22.24
CA TYR A 203 53.15 3.35 -21.15
C TYR A 203 51.92 2.49 -21.42
N ASP A 204 52.04 1.19 -21.19
CA ASP A 204 50.93 0.24 -21.31
C ASP A 204 50.35 0.02 -19.91
N TYR A 205 49.08 0.40 -19.73
CA TYR A 205 48.34 0.27 -18.47
C TYR A 205 47.30 -0.85 -18.56
N HIS A 206 47.33 -1.77 -17.61
CA HIS A 206 46.35 -2.86 -17.51
C HIS A 206 45.26 -2.46 -16.52
N LEU A 207 44.01 -2.33 -16.99
CA LEU A 207 42.86 -2.03 -16.14
C LEU A 207 41.98 -3.27 -16.00
N THR A 208 41.72 -3.70 -14.77
CA THR A 208 40.78 -4.78 -14.47
C THR A 208 39.55 -4.23 -13.77
N PHE A 209 38.41 -4.24 -14.45
CA PHE A 209 37.12 -3.85 -13.90
C PHE A 209 36.44 -5.03 -13.24
N LEU A 210 35.98 -4.85 -12.01
CA LEU A 210 35.26 -5.88 -11.24
C LEU A 210 33.85 -5.41 -10.89
N GLN A 211 32.85 -6.22 -11.27
CA GLN A 211 31.43 -6.03 -10.98
C GLN A 211 30.78 -4.77 -11.60
N PHE A 212 31.28 -4.31 -12.75
CA PHE A 212 30.68 -3.16 -13.45
C PHE A 212 29.52 -3.60 -14.35
N ALA A 213 28.53 -2.73 -14.52
CA ALA A 213 27.45 -3.01 -15.47
C ALA A 213 27.95 -2.79 -16.90
N HIS A 214 27.50 -3.63 -17.84
CA HIS A 214 27.92 -3.56 -19.24
C HIS A 214 27.78 -2.14 -19.85
N GLY A 215 26.66 -1.45 -19.56
CA GLY A 215 26.43 -0.10 -20.05
C GLY A 215 27.37 0.96 -19.46
N GLU A 216 27.89 0.75 -18.25
CA GLU A 216 28.87 1.66 -17.63
C GLU A 216 30.27 1.47 -18.21
N LEU A 217 30.65 0.22 -18.51
CA LEU A 217 31.90 -0.08 -19.21
C LEU A 217 31.91 0.52 -20.62
N LEU A 218 30.78 0.44 -21.33
CA LEU A 218 30.63 1.05 -22.65
C LEU A 218 30.77 2.58 -22.60
N SER A 219 30.11 3.23 -21.63
CA SER A 219 30.24 4.67 -21.40
C SER A 219 31.68 5.06 -21.08
N PHE A 220 32.33 4.31 -20.19
CA PHE A 220 33.73 4.52 -19.84
C PHE A 220 34.64 4.43 -21.08
N GLU A 221 34.51 3.38 -21.88
CA GLU A 221 35.30 3.20 -23.12
C GLU A 221 35.08 4.34 -24.10
N GLN A 222 33.83 4.74 -24.31
CA GLN A 222 33.49 5.84 -25.21
C GLN A 222 34.06 7.17 -24.72
N TYR A 223 33.95 7.49 -23.43
CA TYR A 223 34.53 8.69 -22.85
C TYR A 223 36.06 8.68 -22.97
N PHE A 224 36.68 7.55 -22.62
CA PHE A 224 38.13 7.43 -22.59
C PHE A 224 38.75 7.53 -24.00
N GLN A 225 38.10 6.94 -25.00
CA GLN A 225 38.51 7.08 -26.41
C GLN A 225 38.40 8.53 -26.91
N ASN A 226 37.36 9.26 -26.51
CA ASN A 226 37.14 10.64 -26.94
C ASN A 226 38.11 11.62 -26.25
N SER A 227 38.43 11.38 -24.98
CA SER A 227 39.28 12.25 -24.17
C SER A 227 40.78 12.08 -24.44
N PHE A 228 41.21 10.88 -24.88
CA PHE A 228 42.62 10.60 -25.18
C PHE A 228 42.80 10.16 -26.63
N LYS A 229 43.06 11.13 -27.53
CA LYS A 229 43.26 10.95 -28.99
C LYS A 229 44.36 9.95 -29.40
N SER A 230 45.11 9.38 -28.47
CA SER A 230 46.28 8.54 -28.72
C SER A 230 46.17 7.10 -28.18
N ASN A 231 45.12 6.75 -27.45
CA ASN A 231 45.14 5.50 -26.67
C ASN A 231 44.44 4.37 -27.43
N LEU A 232 45.21 3.39 -27.91
CA LEU A 232 44.67 2.17 -28.50
C LEU A 232 44.17 1.27 -27.37
N ILE A 233 42.86 1.13 -27.21
CA ILE A 233 42.30 0.12 -26.31
C ILE A 233 42.45 -1.23 -26.99
N ARG A 234 43.37 -2.07 -26.50
CA ARG A 234 43.41 -3.48 -26.89
C ARG A 234 42.59 -4.27 -25.89
N GLU A 235 41.49 -4.83 -26.37
CA GLU A 235 40.80 -5.86 -25.63
C GLU A 235 41.69 -7.10 -25.59
N THR A 236 42.04 -7.54 -24.38
CA THR A 236 42.80 -8.77 -24.24
C THR A 236 41.81 -9.91 -24.46
N ASP A 237 41.96 -10.64 -25.56
CA ASP A 237 41.17 -11.85 -25.89
C ASP A 237 41.51 -13.02 -24.93
N ASN A 238 41.47 -12.76 -23.62
CA ASN A 238 41.60 -13.77 -22.58
C ASN A 238 40.27 -14.52 -22.46
N THR A 239 40.07 -15.45 -23.40
CA THR A 239 39.01 -16.46 -23.44
C THR A 239 39.01 -17.42 -22.23
N ALA A 240 39.96 -17.27 -21.30
CA ALA A 240 40.14 -18.16 -20.15
C ALA A 240 39.32 -17.79 -18.89
N ASN A 241 38.78 -16.57 -18.77
CA ASN A 241 38.07 -16.12 -17.55
C ASN A 241 36.73 -15.41 -17.84
N LYS A 242 35.97 -15.83 -18.86
CA LYS A 242 34.54 -15.45 -19.00
C LYS A 242 33.71 -16.14 -17.91
N VAL A 243 33.84 -15.70 -16.67
CA VAL A 243 32.86 -16.00 -15.62
C VAL A 243 31.54 -15.44 -16.12
N SER A 244 30.52 -16.30 -16.21
CA SER A 244 29.21 -15.92 -16.74
C SER A 244 28.71 -14.64 -16.06
N PRO A 245 28.12 -13.70 -16.82
CA PRO A 245 27.68 -12.42 -16.28
C PRO A 245 26.75 -12.69 -15.10
N SER A 246 27.16 -12.27 -13.91
CA SER A 246 26.32 -12.41 -12.72
C SER A 246 25.20 -11.39 -12.83
N GLN A 247 23.95 -11.84 -12.70
CA GLN A 247 22.81 -10.93 -12.67
C GLN A 247 22.71 -10.31 -11.27
N VAL A 248 22.77 -8.99 -11.22
CA VAL A 248 22.47 -8.21 -10.01
C VAL A 248 21.25 -7.37 -10.32
N LEU A 249 20.10 -7.73 -9.73
CA LEU A 249 18.78 -7.16 -10.02
C LEU A 249 18.39 -7.33 -11.51
N LEU A 250 18.18 -6.22 -12.23
CA LEU A 250 17.78 -6.20 -13.65
C LEU A 250 18.97 -5.96 -14.60
N HIS A 251 20.21 -6.06 -14.13
CA HIS A 251 21.41 -5.80 -14.93
C HIS A 251 22.43 -6.94 -14.85
N SER A 252 23.15 -7.15 -15.95
CA SER A 252 24.34 -7.99 -16.01
C SER A 252 25.55 -7.19 -15.57
N VAL A 253 26.25 -7.68 -14.54
CA VAL A 253 27.59 -7.18 -14.20
C VAL A 253 28.64 -8.16 -14.71
N GLU A 254 29.74 -7.61 -15.23
CA GLU A 254 30.84 -8.37 -15.81
C GLU A 254 32.18 -7.86 -15.30
N ASN A 255 33.18 -8.75 -15.36
CA ASN A 255 34.56 -8.41 -15.10
C ASN A 255 35.28 -8.30 -16.45
N ARG A 256 35.97 -7.19 -16.71
CA ARG A 256 36.65 -6.94 -17.99
C ARG A 256 38.06 -6.44 -17.77
N GLU A 257 38.99 -6.96 -18.54
CA GLU A 257 40.37 -6.46 -18.58
C GLU A 257 40.58 -5.68 -19.88
N ILE A 258 41.10 -4.47 -19.77
CA ILE A 258 41.42 -3.63 -20.93
C ILE A 258 42.85 -3.10 -20.79
N VAL A 259 43.59 -3.06 -21.90
CA VAL A 259 44.92 -2.48 -21.94
C VAL A 259 44.84 -1.13 -22.63
N ILE A 260 45.43 -0.12 -21.99
CA ILE A 260 45.43 1.27 -22.43
C ILE A 260 46.87 1.75 -22.62
N GLU A 261 47.23 2.07 -23.86
CA GLU A 261 48.50 2.74 -24.19
C GLU A 261 48.33 4.25 -23.92
N SER A 262 49.15 4.87 -23.06
CA SER A 262 49.06 6.31 -22.74
C SER A 262 50.43 6.97 -22.56
N GLN A 263 50.52 8.26 -22.90
CA GLN A 263 51.72 9.08 -22.68
C GLN A 263 51.85 9.61 -21.24
N LEU A 264 50.80 9.47 -20.44
CA LEU A 264 50.78 9.97 -19.06
C LEU A 264 51.62 9.08 -18.15
N SER A 265 52.31 9.68 -17.19
CA SER A 265 53.00 8.92 -16.14
C SER A 265 51.99 8.22 -15.21
N PRO A 266 52.41 7.18 -14.45
CA PRO A 266 51.50 6.39 -13.61
C PRO A 266 50.77 7.16 -12.50
N LEU A 267 51.23 8.37 -12.16
CA LEU A 267 50.57 9.24 -11.18
C LEU A 267 49.46 10.05 -11.84
N TYR A 268 49.76 10.67 -12.99
CA TYR A 268 48.78 11.47 -13.73
C TYR A 268 47.70 10.62 -14.39
N PHE A 269 48.08 9.42 -14.87
CA PHE A 269 47.12 8.47 -15.39
C PHE A 269 46.08 8.07 -14.33
N ARG A 270 46.51 7.85 -13.07
CA ARG A 270 45.60 7.58 -11.96
C ARG A 270 44.64 8.74 -11.69
N GLN A 271 45.16 9.96 -11.60
CA GLN A 271 44.32 11.15 -11.37
C GLN A 271 43.29 11.32 -12.47
N SER A 272 43.70 11.11 -13.72
CA SER A 272 42.81 11.16 -14.85
C SER A 272 41.77 10.05 -14.83
N LEU A 273 42.14 8.84 -14.41
CA LEU A 273 41.23 7.71 -14.25
C LEU A 273 40.18 7.99 -13.16
N GLU A 274 40.60 8.56 -12.02
CA GLU A 274 39.71 9.01 -10.94
C GLU A 274 38.73 10.06 -11.43
N GLN A 275 39.21 11.07 -12.18
CA GLN A 275 38.36 12.12 -12.75
C GLN A 275 37.31 11.56 -13.72
N VAL A 276 37.69 10.63 -14.60
CA VAL A 276 36.77 10.00 -15.55
C VAL A 276 35.67 9.23 -14.81
N LEU A 277 36.03 8.51 -13.75
CA LEU A 277 35.07 7.77 -12.93
C LEU A 277 34.09 8.72 -12.23
N ASP A 278 34.58 9.83 -11.68
CA ASP A 278 33.73 10.84 -11.04
C ASP A 278 32.78 11.53 -12.03
N ASP A 279 33.25 11.89 -13.23
CA ASP A 279 32.45 12.53 -14.29
C ASP A 279 31.29 11.64 -14.77
N GLU A 280 31.54 10.33 -14.91
CA GLU A 280 30.51 9.34 -15.27
C GLU A 280 29.67 8.89 -14.05
N GLY A 281 29.94 9.42 -12.86
CA GLY A 281 29.25 9.05 -11.62
C GLY A 281 29.51 7.61 -11.18
N LEU A 282 30.60 7.01 -11.64
CA LEU A 282 31.03 5.65 -11.33
C LEU A 282 31.86 5.65 -10.05
N ARG A 283 31.27 5.18 -8.96
CA ARG A 283 32.00 5.01 -7.69
C ARG A 283 32.81 3.71 -7.75
N ALA A 284 34.13 3.82 -7.67
CA ALA A 284 35.01 2.67 -7.68
C ALA A 284 36.23 2.89 -6.77
N ASN A 285 36.65 1.82 -6.10
CA ASN A 285 37.90 1.79 -5.35
C ASN A 285 39.02 1.29 -6.29
N ILE A 286 40.08 2.09 -6.41
CA ILE A 286 41.20 1.83 -7.32
C ILE A 286 42.38 1.29 -6.52
N GLN A 287 42.75 0.04 -6.77
CA GLN A 287 43.98 -0.57 -6.27
C GLN A 287 45.06 -0.48 -7.35
N LYS A 288 46.28 -0.06 -6.98
CA LYS A 288 47.40 0.15 -7.93
C LYS A 288 48.55 -0.80 -7.62
N ASN A 289 49.05 -1.48 -8.66
CA ASN A 289 50.28 -2.24 -8.65
C ASN A 289 51.13 -1.89 -9.89
N GLY A 290 51.96 -0.85 -9.78
CA GLY A 290 52.77 -0.38 -10.92
C GLY A 290 51.90 0.18 -12.06
N TYR A 291 51.84 -0.56 -13.17
CA TYR A 291 51.04 -0.25 -14.36
C TYR A 291 49.71 -1.01 -14.41
N GLU A 292 49.42 -1.85 -13.41
CA GLU A 292 48.16 -2.55 -13.23
C GLU A 292 47.25 -1.78 -12.27
N PHE A 293 46.01 -1.58 -12.67
CA PHE A 293 44.96 -0.95 -11.88
C PHE A 293 43.75 -1.88 -11.79
N ILE A 294 43.35 -2.21 -10.57
CA ILE A 294 42.16 -3.02 -10.31
C ILE A 294 41.08 -2.09 -9.78
N LEU A 295 39.97 -2.01 -10.50
CA LEU A 295 38.82 -1.17 -10.17
C LEU A 295 37.72 -2.05 -9.57
N HIS A 296 37.43 -1.85 -8.29
CA HIS A 296 36.30 -2.48 -7.62
C HIS A 296 35.13 -1.50 -7.57
N ARG A 297 33.99 -1.87 -8.15
CA ARG A 297 32.78 -1.07 -8.05
C ARG A 297 32.30 -0.92 -6.59
N GLU A 298 31.94 0.29 -6.20
CA GLU A 298 31.25 0.58 -4.95
C GLU A 298 29.75 0.85 -5.17
N GLY A 299 28.89 0.08 -4.51
CA GLY A 299 27.43 0.23 -4.56
C GLY A 299 26.76 -0.45 -5.76
N LEU A 300 25.43 -0.25 -5.89
CA LEU A 300 24.61 -0.91 -6.90
C LEU A 300 24.54 -0.12 -8.23
N PRO A 301 24.52 -0.81 -9.39
CA PRO A 301 24.23 -0.19 -10.67
C PRO A 301 22.91 0.54 -10.69
N TYR A 302 22.92 1.77 -11.19
CA TYR A 302 21.75 2.60 -11.43
C TYR A 302 20.81 2.77 -10.21
N LEU A 303 21.35 2.75 -8.98
CA LEU A 303 20.57 2.86 -7.72
C LEU A 303 19.50 3.96 -7.79
N TRP A 304 19.85 5.11 -8.35
CA TRP A 304 18.95 6.27 -8.47
C TRP A 304 17.72 5.99 -9.35
N ARG A 305 17.87 5.18 -10.41
CA ARG A 305 16.75 4.76 -11.27
C ARG A 305 15.76 3.88 -10.48
N TYR A 306 16.26 2.98 -9.63
CA TYR A 306 15.42 2.13 -8.78
C TYR A 306 14.65 2.92 -7.72
N ILE A 307 15.30 3.91 -7.10
CA ILE A 307 14.64 4.79 -6.14
C ILE A 307 13.51 5.56 -6.84
N PHE A 308 13.80 6.13 -8.01
CA PHE A 308 12.81 6.90 -8.77
C PHE A 308 11.59 6.06 -9.20
N THR A 309 11.82 4.85 -9.75
CA THR A 309 10.72 3.96 -10.18
C THR A 309 9.86 3.51 -9.00
N THR A 310 10.47 3.22 -7.85
CA THR A 310 9.75 2.83 -6.63
C THR A 310 8.87 3.96 -6.11
N VAL A 311 9.39 5.20 -6.07
CA VAL A 311 8.62 6.38 -5.67
C VAL A 311 7.44 6.61 -6.62
N LEU A 312 7.65 6.47 -7.93
CA LEU A 312 6.60 6.65 -8.94
C LEU A 312 5.49 5.59 -8.80
N LEU A 313 5.85 4.34 -8.52
CA LEU A 313 4.90 3.26 -8.24
C LEU A 313 4.05 3.56 -7.00
N ILE A 314 4.66 4.04 -5.91
CA ILE A 314 3.96 4.40 -4.68
C ILE A 314 2.96 5.53 -4.94
N ILE A 315 3.37 6.58 -5.66
CA ILE A 315 2.47 7.70 -6.03
C ILE A 315 1.29 7.18 -6.87
N PHE A 316 1.52 6.28 -7.81
CA PHE A 316 0.46 5.69 -8.64
C PHE A 316 -0.54 4.86 -7.80
N LEU A 317 -0.06 4.05 -6.86
CA LEU A 317 -0.91 3.28 -5.96
C LEU A 317 -1.75 4.18 -5.06
N ILE A 318 -1.16 5.23 -4.48
CA ILE A 318 -1.87 6.21 -3.66
C ILE A 318 -2.94 6.93 -4.49
N ALA A 319 -2.61 7.40 -5.69
CA ALA A 319 -3.56 8.07 -6.58
C ALA A 319 -4.72 7.15 -6.99
N SER A 320 -4.44 5.87 -7.27
CA SER A 320 -5.44 4.86 -7.60
C SER A 320 -6.38 4.56 -6.43
N TYR A 321 -5.83 4.44 -5.22
CA TYR A 321 -6.63 4.29 -4.00
C TYR A 321 -7.58 5.48 -3.78
N PHE A 322 -7.10 6.71 -3.91
CA PHE A 322 -7.96 7.89 -3.78
C PHE A 322 -9.04 7.97 -4.86
N ARG A 323 -8.74 7.58 -6.11
CA ARG A 323 -9.75 7.49 -7.18
C ARG A 323 -10.83 6.45 -6.84
N TYR A 324 -10.44 5.29 -6.34
CA TYR A 324 -11.37 4.23 -5.93
C TYR A 324 -12.31 4.68 -4.81
N VAL A 325 -11.77 5.28 -3.74
CA VAL A 325 -12.57 5.81 -2.62
C VAL A 325 -13.55 6.87 -3.10
N ARG A 326 -13.11 7.78 -3.98
CA ARG A 326 -13.98 8.83 -4.56
C ARG A 326 -15.09 8.25 -5.43
N TYR A 327 -14.80 7.22 -6.21
CA TYR A 327 -15.81 6.52 -7.01
C TYR A 327 -16.90 5.89 -6.14
N GLN A 328 -16.51 5.17 -5.08
CA GLN A 328 -17.47 4.58 -4.14
C GLN A 328 -18.33 5.65 -3.46
N HIS A 329 -17.72 6.75 -3.03
CA HIS A 329 -18.44 7.87 -2.42
C HIS A 329 -19.50 8.47 -3.35
N ASN A 330 -19.14 8.75 -4.61
CA ASN A 330 -20.07 9.32 -5.59
C ASN A 330 -21.23 8.35 -5.92
N LYS A 331 -20.95 7.04 -5.96
CA LYS A 331 -21.98 6.02 -6.21
C LYS A 331 -23.04 5.99 -5.10
N VAL A 332 -22.61 6.05 -3.83
CA VAL A 332 -23.49 6.10 -2.67
C VAL A 332 -24.30 7.40 -2.66
N LEU A 333 -23.66 8.54 -2.93
CA LEU A 333 -24.32 9.84 -3.00
C LEU A 333 -25.43 9.87 -4.07
N ALA A 334 -25.14 9.36 -5.27
CA ALA A 334 -26.13 9.27 -6.34
C ALA A 334 -27.33 8.38 -5.95
N GLN A 335 -27.09 7.28 -5.25
CA GLN A 335 -28.15 6.41 -4.74
C GLN A 335 -29.03 7.12 -3.71
N LEU A 336 -28.45 7.83 -2.74
CA LEU A 336 -29.20 8.61 -1.74
C LEU A 336 -30.06 9.69 -2.38
N LEU A 337 -29.51 10.47 -3.32
CA LEU A 337 -30.25 11.50 -4.04
C LEU A 337 -31.40 10.92 -4.86
N SER A 338 -31.16 9.79 -5.54
CA SER A 338 -32.22 9.10 -6.29
C SER A 338 -33.33 8.60 -5.38
N MET A 339 -32.98 8.09 -4.19
CA MET A 339 -33.95 7.57 -3.23
C MET A 339 -34.76 8.70 -2.59
N LYS A 340 -34.11 9.82 -2.24
CA LYS A 340 -34.78 11.05 -1.78
C LYS A 340 -35.83 11.50 -2.80
N LYS A 341 -35.45 11.55 -4.08
CA LYS A 341 -36.36 11.95 -5.17
C LYS A 341 -37.59 11.03 -5.25
N ILE A 342 -37.38 9.71 -5.24
CA ILE A 342 -38.47 8.72 -5.29
C ILE A 342 -39.41 8.87 -4.08
N LEU A 343 -38.88 9.04 -2.87
CA LEU A 343 -39.68 9.23 -1.65
C LEU A 343 -40.53 10.50 -1.72
N VAL A 344 -39.94 11.61 -2.17
CA VAL A 344 -40.65 12.89 -2.31
C VAL A 344 -41.75 12.78 -3.36
N GLU A 345 -41.46 12.19 -4.53
CA GLU A 345 -42.45 11.97 -5.60
C GLU A 345 -43.61 11.10 -5.11
N GLN A 346 -43.33 9.99 -4.41
CA GLN A 346 -44.39 9.13 -3.87
C GLN A 346 -45.18 9.78 -2.75
N SER A 347 -44.58 10.65 -1.94
CA SER A 347 -45.30 11.39 -0.89
C SER A 347 -46.29 12.41 -1.47
N LEU A 348 -46.02 12.94 -2.67
CA LEU A 348 -46.91 13.88 -3.36
C LEU A 348 -48.11 13.17 -4.01
N VAL A 349 -47.89 11.96 -4.52
CA VAL A 349 -48.96 11.13 -5.09
C VAL A 349 -49.69 10.45 -3.93
N LYS A 350 -50.73 11.11 -3.40
CA LYS A 350 -51.60 10.64 -2.29
C LYS A 350 -52.24 9.25 -2.47
N ALA A 351 -52.03 8.59 -3.60
CA ALA A 351 -52.50 7.25 -3.90
C ALA A 351 -51.29 6.35 -4.16
N THR A 352 -50.77 5.70 -3.13
CA THR A 352 -49.88 4.55 -3.32
C THR A 352 -50.73 3.29 -3.36
N ASP A 353 -51.24 2.95 -4.55
CA ASP A 353 -51.83 1.63 -4.82
C ASP A 353 -50.77 0.50 -4.69
N GLY A 354 -49.49 0.85 -4.55
CA GLY A 354 -48.37 -0.06 -4.33
C GLY A 354 -48.03 -0.30 -2.86
N ASN A 355 -47.43 -1.45 -2.57
CA ASN A 355 -46.96 -1.81 -1.24
C ASN A 355 -45.84 -0.85 -0.74
N PRO A 356 -46.09 -0.01 0.29
CA PRO A 356 -45.13 0.99 0.77
C PRO A 356 -43.90 0.37 1.45
N TYR A 357 -44.01 -0.84 1.99
CA TYR A 357 -42.94 -1.50 2.74
C TYR A 357 -41.73 -1.80 1.84
N SER A 358 -41.96 -2.09 0.56
CA SER A 358 -40.87 -2.37 -0.39
C SER A 358 -39.90 -1.19 -0.54
N LEU A 359 -40.43 0.04 -0.56
CA LEU A 359 -39.62 1.25 -0.62
C LEU A 359 -38.95 1.52 0.73
N LEU A 360 -39.70 1.42 1.83
CA LEU A 360 -39.16 1.61 3.18
C LEU A 360 -37.95 0.71 3.45
N MET A 361 -38.02 -0.56 3.06
CA MET A 361 -36.91 -1.51 3.22
C MET A 361 -35.72 -1.20 2.32
N LYS A 362 -35.93 -0.72 1.09
CA LYS A 362 -34.84 -0.26 0.22
C LYS A 362 -34.11 0.94 0.81
N VAL A 363 -34.85 1.89 1.38
CA VAL A 363 -34.32 3.08 2.04
C VAL A 363 -33.50 2.68 3.26
N ASP A 364 -34.06 1.83 4.12
CA ASP A 364 -33.39 1.44 5.36
C ASP A 364 -32.11 0.62 5.12
N LYS A 365 -32.13 -0.29 4.14
CA LYS A 365 -30.92 -1.00 3.68
C LYS A 365 -29.85 -0.05 3.15
N LEU A 366 -30.24 1.05 2.51
CA LEU A 366 -29.32 2.08 2.05
C LEU A 366 -28.76 2.87 3.23
N LEU A 367 -29.61 3.37 4.13
CA LEU A 367 -29.19 4.14 5.31
C LEU A 367 -28.22 3.37 6.21
N ASN A 368 -28.49 2.08 6.46
CA ASN A 368 -27.63 1.22 7.25
C ASN A 368 -26.24 0.99 6.62
N ARG A 369 -26.11 1.05 5.29
CA ARG A 369 -24.80 0.96 4.60
C ARG A 369 -23.96 2.24 4.71
N VAL A 370 -24.58 3.38 5.02
CA VAL A 370 -23.94 4.71 4.93
C VAL A 370 -23.36 5.18 6.28
N ASN A 371 -23.55 4.43 7.36
CA ASN A 371 -23.23 4.82 8.75
C ASN A 371 -21.78 5.21 9.09
N VAL A 372 -20.84 5.31 8.14
CA VAL A 372 -19.40 5.47 8.40
C VAL A 372 -18.79 6.77 7.85
N ALA A 373 -19.43 7.48 6.92
CA ALA A 373 -18.79 8.61 6.24
C ALA A 373 -19.33 9.98 6.71
N LYS A 374 -18.51 10.73 7.48
CA LYS A 374 -18.80 12.12 7.92
C LYS A 374 -19.23 13.07 6.78
N GLY A 375 -18.82 12.79 5.54
CA GLY A 375 -19.14 13.60 4.37
C GLY A 375 -20.53 13.39 3.77
N ILE A 376 -21.34 12.44 4.26
CA ILE A 376 -22.68 12.11 3.71
C ILE A 376 -23.77 12.30 4.79
N GLN A 377 -23.43 12.91 5.93
CA GLN A 377 -24.36 12.99 7.06
C GLN A 377 -25.60 13.85 6.72
N GLN A 378 -25.41 14.92 5.95
CA GLN A 378 -26.51 15.79 5.53
C GLN A 378 -27.47 15.08 4.59
N GLU A 379 -26.96 14.39 3.57
CA GLU A 379 -27.79 13.64 2.62
C GLU A 379 -28.50 12.46 3.29
N LYS A 380 -27.86 11.85 4.29
CA LYS A 380 -28.49 10.87 5.15
C LYS A 380 -29.68 11.47 5.91
N SER A 381 -29.49 12.60 6.59
CA SER A 381 -30.58 13.27 7.31
C SER A 381 -31.71 13.71 6.37
N ASP A 382 -31.38 14.13 5.15
CA ASP A 382 -32.37 14.50 4.15
C ASP A 382 -33.22 13.30 3.69
N VAL A 383 -32.61 12.12 3.53
CA VAL A 383 -33.32 10.88 3.18
C VAL A 383 -34.17 10.39 4.37
N GLU A 384 -33.69 10.51 5.60
CA GLU A 384 -34.45 10.20 6.81
C GLU A 384 -35.68 11.12 6.93
N ALA A 385 -35.51 12.43 6.72
CA ALA A 385 -36.62 13.38 6.70
C ALA A 385 -37.62 13.06 5.57
N ALA A 386 -37.15 12.71 4.37
CA ALA A 386 -38.01 12.32 3.25
C ALA A 386 -38.78 11.01 3.55
N ARG A 387 -38.14 10.03 4.21
CA ARG A 387 -38.77 8.80 4.68
C ARG A 387 -39.88 9.12 5.68
N MET A 388 -39.64 10.02 6.63
CA MET A 388 -40.64 10.42 7.62
C MET A 388 -41.80 11.17 6.99
N ALA A 389 -41.53 12.06 6.04
CA ALA A 389 -42.58 12.73 5.26
C ALA A 389 -43.45 11.71 4.50
N PHE A 390 -42.83 10.73 3.84
CA PHE A 390 -43.54 9.65 3.16
C PHE A 390 -44.39 8.83 4.14
N ILE A 391 -43.85 8.42 5.29
CA ILE A 391 -44.60 7.68 6.32
C ILE A 391 -45.84 8.45 6.79
N ARG A 392 -45.75 9.77 6.97
CA ARG A 392 -46.88 10.63 7.37
C ARG A 392 -47.98 10.71 6.31
N THR A 393 -47.70 10.38 5.05
CA THR A 393 -48.71 10.31 3.99
C THR A 393 -49.44 8.98 3.93
N LEU A 394 -48.91 7.94 4.60
CA LEU A 394 -49.54 6.63 4.66
C LEU A 394 -50.80 6.68 5.52
N SER A 395 -51.82 5.90 5.13
CA SER A 395 -53.01 5.66 5.96
C SER A 395 -52.70 4.66 7.08
N VAL A 396 -51.84 5.09 8.02
CA VAL A 396 -51.48 4.31 9.21
C VAL A 396 -52.73 4.01 10.04
N MET A 397 -52.82 2.79 10.57
CA MET A 397 -53.91 2.43 11.47
C MET A 397 -53.75 3.16 12.80
N ILE A 398 -54.84 3.83 13.21
CA ILE A 398 -54.92 4.61 14.43
C ILE A 398 -56.21 4.19 15.14
N GLY A 399 -56.23 4.24 16.46
CA GLY A 399 -57.38 3.86 17.25
C GLY A 399 -57.51 2.35 17.33
N ARG A 400 -58.74 1.83 17.31
CA ARG A 400 -59.00 0.42 17.59
C ARG A 400 -58.88 -0.48 16.39
N SER A 401 -58.43 -1.68 16.67
CA SER A 401 -58.21 -2.70 15.65
C SER A 401 -58.62 -4.08 16.14
N ILE A 402 -58.89 -4.98 15.22
CA ILE A 402 -59.14 -6.38 15.49
C ILE A 402 -58.04 -7.17 14.79
N ILE A 403 -57.34 -8.02 15.53
CA ILE A 403 -56.41 -9.00 14.97
C ILE A 403 -57.20 -10.25 14.63
N LYS A 404 -57.17 -10.65 13.36
CA LYS A 404 -57.75 -11.92 12.89
C LYS A 404 -56.66 -12.81 12.30
N SER A 405 -56.65 -14.07 12.72
CA SER A 405 -55.82 -15.12 12.11
C SER A 405 -56.64 -16.40 12.02
N LYS A 406 -56.29 -17.27 11.06
CA LYS A 406 -56.80 -18.64 11.04
C LYS A 406 -56.20 -19.51 12.16
N SER A 407 -55.02 -19.13 12.66
CA SER A 407 -54.32 -19.81 13.77
C SER A 407 -54.83 -19.40 15.15
N LEU A 408 -55.57 -18.30 15.25
CA LEU A 408 -56.13 -17.85 16.51
C LEU A 408 -57.51 -18.45 16.73
N ALA A 409 -57.72 -19.07 17.89
CA ALA A 409 -59.03 -19.55 18.31
C ALA A 409 -60.03 -18.42 18.60
N ALA A 410 -59.54 -17.20 18.84
CA ALA A 410 -60.34 -16.03 19.18
C ALA A 410 -59.89 -14.79 18.39
N SER A 411 -60.82 -13.90 18.06
CA SER A 411 -60.47 -12.57 17.53
C SER A 411 -60.01 -11.67 18.66
N VAL A 412 -58.86 -10.99 18.47
CA VAL A 412 -58.30 -10.11 19.50
C VAL A 412 -58.67 -8.67 19.22
N ASN A 413 -59.49 -8.10 20.10
CA ASN A 413 -59.92 -6.72 20.07
C ASN A 413 -58.86 -5.84 20.75
N VAL A 414 -58.15 -5.04 19.96
CA VAL A 414 -57.08 -4.17 20.46
C VAL A 414 -57.63 -2.81 20.84
N ILE A 415 -57.47 -2.47 22.12
CA ILE A 415 -57.90 -1.24 22.77
C ILE A 415 -56.65 -0.44 23.17
N VAL A 416 -56.59 0.82 22.75
CA VAL A 416 -55.41 1.70 22.96
C VAL A 416 -55.64 2.76 24.04
N GLY A 417 -56.87 2.88 24.54
CA GLY A 417 -57.24 3.84 25.59
C GLY A 417 -56.70 3.46 26.96
N ASP A 418 -56.41 4.46 27.80
CA ASP A 418 -55.93 4.26 29.17
C ASP A 418 -57.03 3.80 30.14
N ARG A 419 -58.29 3.95 29.76
CA ARG A 419 -59.45 3.57 30.57
C ARG A 419 -60.38 2.68 29.76
N VAL A 420 -60.65 1.50 30.28
CA VAL A 420 -61.56 0.54 29.66
C VAL A 420 -62.55 0.07 30.69
N ARG A 421 -63.84 0.21 30.38
CA ARG A 421 -64.90 -0.32 31.25
C ARG A 421 -65.34 -1.69 30.78
N ILE A 422 -65.74 -2.53 31.71
CA ILE A 422 -66.46 -3.77 31.46
C ILE A 422 -67.95 -3.47 31.64
N SER A 423 -68.81 -4.04 30.83
CA SER A 423 -70.27 -3.94 31.02
C SER A 423 -71.03 -5.10 30.40
N ARG A 424 -72.31 -5.25 30.77
CA ARG A 424 -73.23 -6.00 29.93
C ARG A 424 -73.45 -5.31 28.57
N TYR A 425 -73.79 -6.08 27.54
CA TYR A 425 -74.36 -5.49 26.32
C TYR A 425 -75.62 -4.66 26.63
N GLY A 426 -75.71 -3.46 26.06
CA GLY A 426 -76.86 -2.57 26.24
C GLY A 426 -78.13 -3.09 25.55
N ALA A 427 -79.29 -2.89 26.18
CA ALA A 427 -80.60 -3.34 25.69
C ALA A 427 -81.07 -2.64 24.39
N ASP A 428 -80.45 -1.51 24.02
CA ASP A 428 -80.74 -0.81 22.75
C ASP A 428 -80.30 -1.58 21.51
N ASN A 429 -79.46 -2.61 21.67
CA ASN A 429 -79.18 -3.58 20.61
C ASN A 429 -80.33 -4.60 20.55
N ARG A 430 -81.37 -4.23 19.80
CA ARG A 430 -82.58 -5.06 19.58
C ARG A 430 -82.23 -6.52 19.25
N PRO A 431 -82.99 -7.50 19.78
CA PRO A 431 -82.75 -8.92 19.58
C PRO A 431 -82.84 -9.40 18.12
N ASP A 432 -83.41 -8.59 17.21
CA ASP A 432 -83.62 -8.95 15.79
C ASP A 432 -82.44 -8.63 14.86
N VAL A 433 -81.40 -7.94 15.34
CA VAL A 433 -80.20 -7.70 14.52
C VAL A 433 -79.29 -8.91 14.64
N LYS A 434 -79.07 -9.63 13.53
CA LYS A 434 -78.11 -10.73 13.44
C LYS A 434 -76.77 -10.28 14.04
N ARG A 435 -76.44 -10.86 15.21
CA ARG A 435 -75.37 -10.47 16.13
C ARG A 435 -73.94 -10.54 15.57
N SER A 436 -73.75 -11.03 14.34
CA SER A 436 -72.45 -11.07 13.66
C SER A 436 -71.93 -9.70 13.19
N ASP A 437 -72.82 -8.70 13.06
CA ASP A 437 -72.52 -7.47 12.32
C ASP A 437 -72.37 -6.23 13.20
N THR A 438 -72.68 -6.34 14.50
CA THR A 438 -72.41 -5.27 15.48
C THR A 438 -70.96 -5.31 15.94
N GLU A 439 -70.07 -4.75 15.13
CA GLU A 439 -68.75 -4.30 15.60
C GLU A 439 -68.97 -3.38 16.80
N ASN A 440 -68.62 -3.88 17.98
CA ASN A 440 -68.91 -3.26 19.27
C ASN A 440 -68.04 -2.00 19.42
N ASN A 441 -68.60 -0.85 19.04
CA ASN A 441 -67.86 0.38 18.75
C ASN A 441 -67.51 1.23 19.99
N SER A 442 -67.62 0.69 21.20
CA SER A 442 -67.38 1.41 22.48
C SER A 442 -66.04 1.05 23.10
N ASP A 443 -65.25 2.02 23.62
CA ASP A 443 -64.05 2.01 24.54
C ASP A 443 -63.84 0.83 25.51
N ASN A 444 -64.75 -0.14 25.50
CA ASN A 444 -65.17 -0.95 26.62
C ASN A 444 -65.27 -2.41 26.19
N VAL A 445 -65.10 -3.29 27.16
CA VAL A 445 -65.36 -4.72 27.06
C VAL A 445 -66.84 -4.93 27.34
N ALA A 446 -67.63 -5.31 26.33
CA ALA A 446 -69.02 -5.70 26.55
C ALA A 446 -69.16 -7.22 26.46
N ILE A 447 -69.81 -7.81 27.46
CA ILE A 447 -70.02 -9.25 27.58
C ILE A 447 -71.53 -9.51 27.63
N GLY A 448 -71.99 -10.59 27.00
CA GLY A 448 -73.40 -10.95 26.86
C GLY A 448 -74.04 -11.55 28.11
N PHE A 449 -73.34 -11.54 29.24
CA PHE A 449 -73.83 -12.06 30.51
C PHE A 449 -74.79 -11.05 31.17
N THR A 450 -76.06 -11.41 31.29
CA THR A 450 -77.16 -10.51 31.70
C THR A 450 -77.05 -10.07 33.16
N ARG A 451 -76.37 -10.86 33.99
CA ARG A 451 -76.07 -10.55 35.40
C ARG A 451 -74.97 -9.52 35.58
N LEU A 452 -74.27 -9.09 34.53
CA LEU A 452 -73.36 -7.95 34.63
C LEU A 452 -74.16 -6.64 34.73
N SER A 453 -73.61 -5.66 35.45
CA SER A 453 -74.15 -4.32 35.50
C SER A 453 -73.92 -3.55 34.18
N GLN A 454 -74.71 -2.49 34.00
CA GLN A 454 -74.59 -1.60 32.84
C GLN A 454 -73.27 -0.83 32.85
N LEU A 455 -72.94 -0.21 31.71
CA LEU A 455 -71.76 0.64 31.58
C LEU A 455 -71.73 1.74 32.66
N GLY A 456 -70.58 1.91 33.31
CA GLY A 456 -70.41 2.87 34.40
C GLY A 456 -70.90 2.39 35.78
N LYS A 457 -71.34 1.13 35.88
CA LYS A 457 -71.76 0.49 37.14
C LYS A 457 -71.10 -0.86 37.39
N GLN A 458 -70.09 -1.24 36.62
CA GLN A 458 -69.44 -2.55 36.73
C GLN A 458 -67.97 -2.36 37.11
N ASN A 459 -67.02 -2.70 36.25
CA ASN A 459 -65.59 -2.54 36.55
C ASN A 459 -64.92 -1.67 35.50
N LYS A 460 -63.86 -0.99 35.90
CA LYS A 460 -63.02 -0.16 35.04
C LYS A 460 -61.56 -0.54 35.26
N PHE A 461 -60.86 -0.83 34.18
CA PHE A 461 -59.40 -0.88 34.15
C PHE A 461 -58.87 0.50 33.85
N GLU A 462 -57.89 0.95 34.63
CA GLU A 462 -57.10 2.14 34.37
C GLU A 462 -55.63 1.75 34.24
N ARG A 463 -55.01 2.19 33.15
CA ARG A 463 -53.59 2.01 32.88
C ARG A 463 -52.80 3.16 33.51
N HIS A 464 -51.73 2.81 34.19
CA HIS A 464 -50.73 3.73 34.73
C HIS A 464 -49.37 3.44 34.08
N HIS A 465 -48.36 4.25 34.40
CA HIS A 465 -47.00 4.02 33.91
C HIS A 465 -46.49 2.62 34.30
N ASP A 466 -46.78 2.19 35.52
CA ASP A 466 -46.21 1.02 36.20
C ASP A 466 -47.14 -0.19 36.25
N GLY A 467 -48.31 -0.14 35.60
CA GLY A 467 -49.22 -1.28 35.52
C GLY A 467 -50.67 -0.91 35.31
N PHE A 468 -51.56 -1.69 35.91
CA PHE A 468 -53.00 -1.54 35.79
C PHE A 468 -53.67 -1.55 37.16
N THR A 469 -54.72 -0.76 37.30
CA THR A 469 -55.63 -0.82 38.44
C THR A 469 -57.03 -1.19 37.98
N LEU A 470 -57.71 -2.03 38.76
CA LEU A 470 -59.12 -2.36 38.63
C LEU A 470 -59.93 -1.53 39.65
N VAL A 471 -61.00 -0.89 39.20
CA VAL A 471 -61.95 -0.17 40.06
C VAL A 471 -63.34 -0.77 39.85
N ASP A 472 -64.03 -1.11 40.94
CA ASP A 472 -65.46 -1.43 40.90
C ASP A 472 -66.27 -0.12 40.95
N GLU A 473 -67.02 0.20 39.88
CA GLU A 473 -67.85 1.40 39.74
C GLU A 473 -69.28 1.21 40.31
N GLY A 474 -69.49 0.24 41.22
CA GLY A 474 -70.78 0.01 41.88
C GLY A 474 -71.56 -1.19 41.33
N SER A 475 -70.86 -2.30 41.09
CA SER A 475 -71.42 -3.57 40.61
C SER A 475 -72.61 -4.04 41.45
N SER A 476 -73.76 -4.26 40.82
CA SER A 476 -74.98 -4.67 41.51
C SER A 476 -74.86 -6.06 42.12
N ASN A 477 -74.11 -6.93 41.44
CA ASN A 477 -73.92 -8.34 41.78
C ASN A 477 -72.52 -8.64 42.36
N GLY A 478 -71.75 -7.60 42.69
CA GLY A 478 -70.37 -7.75 43.16
C GLY A 478 -69.38 -8.10 42.04
N SER A 479 -68.10 -7.83 42.33
CA SER A 479 -66.97 -8.29 41.53
C SER A 479 -65.93 -8.86 42.48
N PHE A 480 -65.29 -9.97 42.10
CA PHE A 480 -64.26 -10.60 42.92
C PHE A 480 -62.98 -10.68 42.10
N LEU A 481 -61.87 -10.21 42.66
CA LEU A 481 -60.54 -10.34 42.06
C LEU A 481 -59.75 -11.33 42.93
N ASP A 482 -59.32 -12.43 42.34
CA ASP A 482 -58.63 -13.53 43.03
C ASP A 482 -59.35 -13.98 44.31
N ASP A 483 -60.66 -14.25 44.17
CA ASP A 483 -61.58 -14.63 45.25
C ASP A 483 -61.82 -13.57 46.34
N VAL A 484 -61.28 -12.36 46.19
CA VAL A 484 -61.51 -11.24 47.11
C VAL A 484 -62.54 -10.27 46.52
N LEU A 485 -63.62 -10.01 47.27
CA LEU A 485 -64.63 -9.02 46.87
C LEU A 485 -64.00 -7.63 46.74
N THR A 486 -64.16 -7.00 45.58
CA THR A 486 -63.70 -5.64 45.34
C THR A 486 -64.60 -4.62 46.03
N VAL A 487 -63.98 -3.61 46.64
CA VAL A 487 -64.71 -2.49 47.27
C VAL A 487 -65.01 -1.43 46.22
N VAL A 488 -66.23 -0.90 46.25
CA VAL A 488 -66.70 0.14 45.31
C VAL A 488 -65.81 1.38 45.43
N ASP A 489 -65.43 1.94 44.26
CA ASP A 489 -64.56 3.11 44.08
C ASP A 489 -63.15 2.98 44.68
N GLN A 490 -62.76 1.79 45.14
CA GLN A 490 -61.41 1.51 45.64
C GLN A 490 -60.57 0.86 44.54
N PRO A 491 -59.51 1.53 44.03
CA PRO A 491 -58.63 0.93 43.04
C PRO A 491 -57.79 -0.20 43.65
N VAL A 492 -57.72 -1.32 42.93
CA VAL A 492 -56.89 -2.48 43.25
C VAL A 492 -55.86 -2.68 42.15
N SER A 493 -54.57 -2.68 42.50
CA SER A 493 -53.48 -2.87 41.54
C SER A 493 -53.36 -4.33 41.11
N LEU A 494 -53.16 -4.56 39.82
CA LEU A 494 -52.85 -5.88 39.25
C LEU A 494 -51.35 -6.13 39.33
N THR A 495 -50.88 -6.69 40.44
CA THR A 495 -49.43 -6.86 40.72
C THR A 495 -48.84 -8.17 40.23
N LEU A 496 -49.66 -9.18 39.98
CA LEU A 496 -49.25 -10.50 39.48
C LEU A 496 -49.30 -10.52 37.95
N SER A 497 -48.62 -11.50 37.35
CA SER A 497 -48.67 -11.72 35.90
C SER A 497 -50.02 -12.20 35.41
N GLU A 498 -50.80 -12.82 36.30
CA GLU A 498 -52.12 -13.40 36.02
C GLU A 498 -53.03 -13.14 37.22
N HIS A 499 -54.28 -12.76 36.94
CA HIS A 499 -55.36 -12.58 37.90
C HIS A 499 -56.66 -13.13 37.35
N VAL A 500 -57.61 -13.48 38.23
CA VAL A 500 -58.95 -13.92 37.85
C VAL A 500 -59.99 -12.93 38.37
N LEU A 501 -60.77 -12.37 37.47
CA LEU A 501 -61.87 -11.44 37.78
C LEU A 501 -63.21 -12.13 37.58
N CYS A 502 -63.91 -12.44 38.67
CA CYS A 502 -65.24 -13.04 38.66
C CYS A 502 -66.32 -11.96 38.75
N LEU A 503 -67.29 -12.01 37.83
CA LEU A 503 -68.30 -10.97 37.65
C LEU A 503 -69.72 -11.54 37.67
N GLY A 504 -70.67 -10.76 38.18
CA GLY A 504 -72.10 -11.11 38.15
C GLY A 504 -72.51 -12.18 39.17
N GLY A 505 -71.84 -12.21 40.33
CA GLY A 505 -72.10 -13.13 41.44
C GLY A 505 -73.25 -12.67 42.35
N SER A 506 -73.08 -12.86 43.66
CA SER A 506 -73.96 -12.31 44.69
C SER A 506 -73.14 -11.64 45.80
N ARG A 507 -73.68 -10.58 46.38
CA ARG A 507 -73.12 -9.93 47.59
C ARG A 507 -73.67 -10.56 48.87
N GLU A 508 -74.86 -11.16 48.79
CA GLU A 508 -75.56 -11.79 49.92
C GLU A 508 -76.29 -13.07 49.43
N PRO A 509 -75.79 -14.28 49.73
CA PRO A 509 -74.46 -14.57 50.30
C PRO A 509 -73.32 -14.16 49.35
N LEU A 510 -72.10 -14.03 49.89
CA LEU A 510 -70.91 -13.74 49.10
C LEU A 510 -70.58 -14.93 48.20
N GLU A 511 -70.89 -14.81 46.92
CA GLU A 511 -70.65 -15.86 45.93
C GLU A 511 -70.03 -15.26 44.67
N PRO A 512 -68.86 -15.73 44.21
CA PRO A 512 -68.25 -15.27 42.97
C PRO A 512 -69.13 -15.64 41.77
N GLY A 513 -69.16 -14.75 40.79
CA GLY A 513 -69.95 -14.98 39.57
C GLY A 513 -69.30 -15.97 38.61
N VAL A 514 -70.13 -16.58 37.78
CA VAL A 514 -69.69 -17.57 36.76
C VAL A 514 -68.99 -16.91 35.57
N CYS A 515 -69.18 -15.61 35.36
CA CYS A 515 -68.42 -14.86 34.36
C CYS A 515 -67.02 -14.57 34.91
N GLN A 516 -66.09 -15.51 34.70
CA GLN A 516 -64.70 -15.37 35.09
C GLN A 516 -63.86 -14.90 33.91
N LEU A 517 -63.07 -13.87 34.13
CA LEU A 517 -62.11 -13.32 33.18
C LEU A 517 -60.70 -13.58 33.68
N ARG A 518 -59.86 -14.21 32.84
CA ARG A 518 -58.41 -14.27 33.07
C ARG A 518 -57.78 -12.98 32.57
N LEU A 519 -56.95 -12.40 33.43
CA LEU A 519 -56.29 -11.12 33.24
C LEU A 519 -54.78 -11.35 33.23
N TYR A 520 -54.14 -11.28 32.06
CA TYR A 520 -52.70 -11.43 31.95
C TYR A 520 -52.03 -10.07 31.82
N ALA A 521 -51.39 -9.62 32.91
CA ALA A 521 -50.64 -8.37 32.98
C ALA A 521 -49.15 -8.68 32.83
N LYS A 522 -48.65 -8.70 31.59
CA LYS A 522 -47.25 -9.06 31.33
C LYS A 522 -46.36 -7.82 31.27
N ASN A 523 -45.25 -7.88 32.02
CA ASN A 523 -44.12 -6.94 32.00
C ASN A 523 -44.42 -5.53 32.53
N VAL A 524 -43.81 -5.19 33.68
CA VAL A 524 -43.93 -3.89 34.40
C VAL A 524 -43.59 -2.67 33.52
N LYS A 525 -42.83 -2.85 32.42
CA LYS A 525 -42.41 -1.74 31.56
C LYS A 525 -43.28 -1.51 30.32
N ALA A 526 -44.02 -2.53 29.86
CA ALA A 526 -44.74 -2.48 28.60
C ALA A 526 -46.25 -2.20 28.79
N SER A 527 -46.77 -2.42 30.01
CA SER A 527 -48.12 -2.08 30.48
C SER A 527 -49.23 -2.49 29.49
N SER A 528 -49.19 -3.74 29.02
CA SER A 528 -50.26 -4.35 28.22
C SER A 528 -51.04 -5.39 29.05
N LEU A 529 -52.36 -5.41 28.90
CA LEU A 529 -53.26 -6.33 29.61
C LEU A 529 -54.07 -7.13 28.60
N ILE A 530 -54.01 -8.46 28.71
CA ILE A 530 -54.82 -9.38 27.92
C ILE A 530 -55.96 -9.88 28.81
N ILE A 531 -57.17 -9.83 28.27
CA ILE A 531 -58.41 -10.22 28.95
C ILE A 531 -59.07 -11.30 28.10
N GLU A 532 -59.36 -12.45 28.69
CA GLU A 532 -60.12 -13.53 28.05
C GLU A 532 -61.09 -14.16 29.03
N ILE A 533 -62.13 -14.81 28.52
CA ILE A 533 -63.05 -15.58 29.36
C ILE A 533 -62.42 -16.90 29.74
N ASP A 534 -62.48 -17.24 31.03
CA ASP A 534 -62.05 -18.54 31.52
C ASP A 534 -63.01 -19.63 31.03
N LYS A 535 -62.58 -20.37 30.01
CA LYS A 535 -63.38 -21.44 29.40
C LYS A 535 -63.56 -22.63 30.33
N GLU A 536 -62.61 -22.89 31.22
CA GLU A 536 -62.65 -24.02 32.15
C GLU A 536 -63.66 -23.75 33.27
N ALA A 537 -63.62 -22.55 33.84
CA ALA A 537 -64.59 -22.13 34.86
C ALA A 537 -66.03 -22.15 34.33
N VAL A 538 -66.23 -21.67 33.10
CA VAL A 538 -67.55 -21.70 32.46
C VAL A 538 -67.99 -23.13 32.14
N ALA A 539 -67.09 -24.03 31.75
CA ALA A 539 -67.43 -25.43 31.44
C ALA A 539 -67.93 -26.21 32.68
N LEU A 540 -67.59 -25.76 33.88
CA LEU A 540 -68.04 -26.36 35.14
C LEU A 540 -69.42 -25.85 35.60
N ALA A 541 -69.97 -24.81 34.97
CA ALA A 541 -71.24 -24.22 35.36
C ALA A 541 -72.46 -24.96 34.76
N GLU A 542 -73.61 -24.84 35.43
CA GLU A 542 -74.83 -25.52 35.01
C GLU A 542 -75.34 -24.98 33.64
N PRO A 543 -75.55 -25.84 32.63
CA PRO A 543 -75.96 -25.40 31.29
C PRO A 543 -77.29 -24.63 31.24
N SER A 544 -78.24 -24.97 32.11
CA SER A 544 -79.53 -24.29 32.24
C SER A 544 -79.36 -22.81 32.59
N MET A 545 -78.55 -22.53 33.61
CA MET A 545 -78.21 -21.20 34.10
C MET A 545 -77.44 -20.40 33.04
N LEU A 546 -76.45 -21.01 32.39
CA LEU A 546 -75.69 -20.37 31.31
C LEU A 546 -76.57 -19.99 30.12
N ASN A 547 -77.51 -20.85 29.71
CA ASN A 547 -78.40 -20.54 28.59
C ASN A 547 -79.38 -19.41 28.91
N GLU A 548 -79.86 -19.34 30.16
CA GLU A 548 -80.77 -18.28 30.61
C GLU A 548 -80.04 -16.93 30.77
N ASN A 549 -78.85 -16.94 31.37
CA ASN A 549 -78.16 -15.71 31.77
C ASN A 549 -77.05 -15.29 30.80
N TRP A 550 -76.58 -16.17 29.93
CA TRP A 550 -75.46 -15.92 29.01
C TRP A 550 -75.74 -16.42 27.58
N PRO A 551 -76.80 -15.93 26.91
CA PRO A 551 -77.20 -16.40 25.58
C PRO A 551 -76.14 -16.19 24.48
N ASN A 552 -75.13 -15.35 24.72
CA ASN A 552 -74.03 -15.07 23.80
C ASN A 552 -72.70 -15.74 24.19
N LEU A 553 -72.73 -16.70 25.10
CA LEU A 553 -71.50 -17.31 25.62
C LEU A 553 -70.56 -17.82 24.52
N ALA A 554 -71.12 -18.53 23.52
CA ALA A 554 -70.33 -19.06 22.41
C ALA A 554 -69.62 -17.95 21.61
N TYR A 555 -70.25 -16.78 21.45
CA TYR A 555 -69.61 -15.63 20.80
C TYR A 555 -68.54 -15.03 21.70
N ASP A 556 -68.86 -14.77 22.97
CA ASP A 556 -67.93 -14.13 23.90
C ASP A 556 -66.67 -14.99 24.12
N GLN A 557 -66.80 -16.33 24.15
CA GLN A 557 -65.65 -17.27 24.24
C GLN A 557 -64.72 -17.25 23.01
N THR A 558 -65.15 -16.65 21.90
CA THR A 558 -64.32 -16.40 20.70
C THR A 558 -63.70 -15.00 20.70
N GLN A 559 -63.93 -14.20 21.74
CA GLN A 559 -63.36 -12.87 21.88
C GLN A 559 -62.21 -12.89 22.89
N GLN A 560 -61.17 -12.14 22.56
CA GLN A 560 -60.12 -11.74 23.48
C GLN A 560 -59.98 -10.23 23.40
N TRP A 561 -59.64 -9.57 24.50
CA TRP A 561 -59.40 -8.12 24.50
C TRP A 561 -57.96 -7.86 24.91
N LEU A 562 -57.29 -7.00 24.15
CA LEU A 562 -55.93 -6.56 24.39
C LEU A 562 -55.97 -5.07 24.67
N LEU A 563 -55.72 -4.67 25.92
CA LEU A 563 -55.36 -3.30 26.25
C LEU A 563 -53.87 -3.13 25.93
N LEU A 564 -53.57 -2.59 24.75
CA LEU A 564 -52.21 -2.43 24.27
C LEU A 564 -51.56 -1.21 24.92
N GLY A 565 -50.55 -1.46 25.76
CA GLY A 565 -49.67 -0.48 26.38
C GLY A 565 -48.68 0.18 25.43
N VAL A 566 -47.46 0.37 25.92
CA VAL A 566 -46.34 0.88 25.11
C VAL A 566 -45.95 -0.14 24.05
N ALA A 567 -45.94 -1.41 24.44
CA ALA A 567 -45.52 -2.52 23.59
C ALA A 567 -46.19 -3.84 24.02
N LEU A 568 -46.29 -4.75 23.07
CA LEU A 568 -46.67 -6.14 23.30
C LEU A 568 -45.77 -7.06 22.46
N GLU A 569 -45.25 -8.08 23.10
CA GLU A 569 -44.45 -9.12 22.48
C GLU A 569 -45.35 -10.15 21.79
N ILE A 570 -45.03 -10.52 20.55
CA ILE A 570 -45.76 -11.54 19.80
C ILE A 570 -44.76 -12.61 19.35
N GLY A 571 -45.14 -13.86 19.56
CA GLY A 571 -44.37 -15.04 19.21
C GLY A 571 -45.20 -16.06 18.46
N ILE A 572 -44.58 -17.19 18.19
CA ILE A 572 -45.23 -18.38 17.65
C ILE A 572 -45.00 -19.51 18.64
N ASP A 573 -46.05 -20.22 18.99
CA ASP A 573 -45.96 -21.33 19.94
C ASP A 573 -45.43 -22.61 19.32
N SER A 574 -45.27 -23.63 20.17
CA SER A 574 -44.80 -24.95 19.74
C SER A 574 -45.77 -25.63 18.76
N GLY A 575 -47.03 -25.21 18.71
CA GLY A 575 -48.04 -25.67 17.76
C GLY A 575 -48.03 -24.93 16.42
N GLY A 576 -47.27 -23.84 16.30
CA GLY A 576 -47.25 -22.97 15.13
C GLY A 576 -48.32 -21.87 15.16
N ASP A 577 -49.06 -21.74 16.26
CA ASP A 577 -50.10 -20.74 16.43
C ASP A 577 -49.54 -19.41 16.94
N LEU A 578 -50.25 -18.32 16.64
CA LEU A 578 -49.87 -16.98 17.08
C LEU A 578 -50.04 -16.84 18.60
N ASP A 579 -48.96 -16.56 19.31
CA ASP A 579 -48.99 -16.30 20.75
C ASP A 579 -48.88 -14.79 21.02
N ILE A 580 -50.05 -14.16 21.20
CA ILE A 580 -50.19 -12.74 21.50
C ILE A 580 -49.86 -12.53 22.98
N GLY A 581 -48.82 -11.73 23.25
CA GLY A 581 -48.28 -11.56 24.59
C GLY A 581 -47.27 -12.64 24.99
N CYS A 582 -46.99 -13.63 24.14
CA CYS A 582 -46.11 -14.76 24.47
C CYS A 582 -46.50 -15.42 25.80
N LEU A 583 -47.81 -15.64 26.02
CA LEU A 583 -48.38 -16.16 27.26
C LEU A 583 -47.99 -17.63 27.49
N ARG A 584 -47.77 -18.39 26.40
CA ARG A 584 -47.38 -19.80 26.43
C ARG A 584 -45.85 -19.98 26.56
N GLY A 585 -45.11 -18.92 26.88
CA GLY A 585 -43.66 -18.96 27.06
C GLY A 585 -42.87 -18.99 25.75
N THR A 586 -43.46 -18.52 24.66
CA THR A 586 -42.86 -18.58 23.32
C THR A 586 -41.70 -17.61 23.15
N GLN A 587 -40.76 -17.95 22.26
CA GLN A 587 -39.73 -17.02 21.84
C GLN A 587 -40.38 -15.81 21.16
N VAL A 588 -40.04 -14.61 21.63
CA VAL A 588 -40.55 -13.37 21.05
C VAL A 588 -39.92 -13.15 19.67
N LEU A 589 -40.74 -12.86 18.67
CA LEU A 589 -40.29 -12.64 17.30
C LEU A 589 -40.50 -11.18 16.86
N VAL A 590 -41.59 -10.56 17.30
CA VAL A 590 -41.90 -9.16 17.00
C VAL A 590 -42.45 -8.45 18.22
N THR A 591 -42.30 -7.13 18.21
CA THR A 591 -42.93 -6.20 19.16
C THR A 591 -43.97 -5.37 18.42
N LEU A 592 -45.20 -5.40 18.91
CA LEU A 592 -46.29 -4.52 18.49
C LEU A 592 -46.34 -3.32 19.45
N SER A 593 -46.19 -2.11 18.92
CA SER A 593 -46.27 -0.87 19.70
C SER A 593 -47.38 0.04 19.17
N TYR A 594 -47.90 0.90 20.04
CA TYR A 594 -48.83 1.95 19.64
C TYR A 594 -48.33 3.30 20.16
N PHE A 595 -48.16 4.25 19.25
CA PHE A 595 -47.79 5.62 19.59
C PHE A 595 -48.99 6.54 19.40
N ASN A 596 -49.32 7.32 20.43
CA ASN A 596 -50.32 8.37 20.29
C ASN A 596 -49.64 9.66 19.77
N GLN A 597 -50.39 10.76 19.64
CA GLN A 597 -49.82 12.03 19.15
C GLN A 597 -48.80 12.67 20.10
N THR A 598 -48.87 12.38 21.41
CA THR A 598 -48.02 12.97 22.44
C THR A 598 -46.82 12.09 22.83
N THR A 599 -46.88 10.79 22.52
CA THR A 599 -45.86 9.78 22.90
C THR A 599 -45.04 9.28 21.71
N ALA A 600 -45.32 9.75 20.49
CA ALA A 600 -44.55 9.36 19.31
C ALA A 600 -43.11 9.93 19.38
N PRO A 601 -42.07 9.08 19.30
CA PRO A 601 -40.69 9.52 19.10
C PRO A 601 -40.52 10.40 17.85
N GLU A 602 -39.48 11.23 17.79
CA GLU A 602 -39.20 12.11 16.64
C GLU A 602 -39.12 11.36 15.29
N ASP A 603 -38.74 10.08 15.32
CA ASP A 603 -38.58 9.19 14.17
C ASP A 603 -39.79 8.28 13.89
N ARG A 604 -40.93 8.45 14.60
CA ARG A 604 -42.14 7.66 14.40
C ARG A 604 -43.38 8.56 14.27
N CYS A 605 -44.41 8.05 13.58
CA CYS A 605 -45.71 8.71 13.48
C CYS A 605 -46.73 8.01 14.39
N PRO A 606 -47.82 8.68 14.78
CA PRO A 606 -48.88 8.05 15.56
C PRO A 606 -49.49 6.84 14.85
N GLY A 607 -49.85 5.81 15.61
CA GLY A 607 -50.46 4.57 15.14
C GLY A 607 -49.74 3.31 15.58
N TYR A 608 -50.13 2.17 14.99
CA TYR A 608 -49.51 0.87 15.26
C TYR A 608 -48.18 0.71 14.52
N TRP A 609 -47.19 0.17 15.22
CA TRP A 609 -45.87 -0.16 14.69
C TRP A 609 -45.53 -1.60 15.00
N LEU A 610 -44.90 -2.26 14.02
CA LEU A 610 -44.40 -3.62 14.16
C LEU A 610 -42.87 -3.58 14.03
N GLU A 611 -42.19 -4.11 15.04
CA GLU A 611 -40.73 -4.13 15.10
C GLU A 611 -40.21 -5.57 15.25
N PRO A 612 -39.47 -6.09 14.26
CA PRO A 612 -38.79 -7.38 14.39
C PRO A 612 -37.78 -7.37 15.54
N ILE A 613 -37.80 -8.38 16.40
CA ILE A 613 -36.74 -8.56 17.40
C ILE A 613 -35.56 -9.21 16.70
N VAL A 614 -34.44 -8.50 16.58
CA VAL A 614 -33.23 -9.05 15.95
C VAL A 614 -32.76 -10.27 16.75
N GLY A 615 -32.97 -11.46 16.19
CA GLY A 615 -32.56 -12.72 16.81
C GLY A 615 -31.04 -12.83 16.94
N ALA A 616 -30.59 -13.78 17.79
CA ALA A 616 -29.19 -14.13 17.90
C ALA A 616 -28.55 -14.31 16.51
N VAL A 617 -27.36 -13.71 16.35
CA VAL A 617 -26.62 -13.55 15.08
C VAL A 617 -26.70 -14.82 14.21
N GLY A 618 -27.38 -14.73 13.06
CA GLY A 618 -27.29 -15.74 11.99
C GLY A 618 -28.60 -16.38 11.51
N LYS A 619 -29.76 -16.17 12.14
CA LYS A 619 -31.05 -16.64 11.62
C LYS A 619 -31.92 -15.46 11.17
N SER A 620 -32.24 -15.41 9.87
CA SER A 620 -33.24 -14.49 9.35
C SER A 620 -34.60 -14.88 9.90
N ILE A 621 -35.23 -14.00 10.67
CA ILE A 621 -36.60 -14.21 11.10
C ILE A 621 -37.50 -13.90 9.90
N ASP A 622 -38.37 -14.85 9.55
CA ASP A 622 -39.30 -14.73 8.43
C ASP A 622 -40.51 -13.88 8.86
N ILE A 623 -40.32 -12.57 8.88
CA ILE A 623 -41.38 -11.58 9.11
C ILE A 623 -41.62 -10.82 7.81
N SER A 624 -42.87 -10.79 7.35
CA SER A 624 -43.26 -9.96 6.23
C SER A 624 -44.56 -9.21 6.49
N VAL A 625 -44.66 -8.01 5.92
CA VAL A 625 -45.89 -7.20 5.90
C VAL A 625 -46.29 -6.97 4.45
N ASN A 626 -47.51 -7.37 4.10
CA ASN A 626 -48.01 -7.43 2.73
C ASN A 626 -47.03 -8.14 1.79
N GLN A 627 -46.51 -9.30 2.20
CA GLN A 627 -45.52 -10.10 1.45
C GLN A 627 -44.14 -9.46 1.27
N THR A 628 -43.88 -8.28 1.86
CA THR A 628 -42.53 -7.68 1.87
C THR A 628 -41.82 -8.06 3.16
N PRO A 629 -40.63 -8.69 3.11
CA PRO A 629 -39.87 -9.00 4.31
C PRO A 629 -39.45 -7.73 5.03
N VAL A 630 -39.64 -7.68 6.35
CA VAL A 630 -39.36 -6.51 7.17
C VAL A 630 -38.29 -6.85 8.20
N PHE A 631 -37.26 -6.00 8.30
CA PHE A 631 -36.13 -6.19 9.22
C PHE A 631 -35.92 -4.99 10.18
N THR A 632 -36.78 -3.98 10.11
CA THR A 632 -36.80 -2.82 11.02
C THR A 632 -38.23 -2.41 11.35
N ALA A 633 -38.41 -1.50 12.32
CA ALA A 633 -39.72 -1.01 12.70
C ALA A 633 -40.48 -0.38 11.52
N VAL A 634 -41.73 -0.82 11.29
CA VAL A 634 -42.62 -0.29 10.25
C VAL A 634 -43.99 0.07 10.80
N PRO A 635 -44.63 1.15 10.30
CA PRO A 635 -46.00 1.48 10.67
C PRO A 635 -46.98 0.53 9.97
N LEU A 636 -48.00 0.05 10.67
CA LEU A 636 -49.03 -0.79 10.05
C LEU A 636 -50.09 0.08 9.36
N VAL A 637 -50.19 -0.03 8.05
CA VAL A 637 -51.23 0.64 7.24
C VAL A 637 -52.55 -0.12 7.26
N ARG A 638 -53.67 0.56 6.95
CA ARG A 638 -54.99 -0.08 6.86
C ARG A 638 -54.95 -1.27 5.89
N GLY A 639 -55.47 -2.42 6.33
CA GLY A 639 -55.48 -3.66 5.54
C GLY A 639 -54.13 -4.38 5.52
N ALA A 640 -53.18 -4.02 6.38
CA ALA A 640 -51.92 -4.75 6.50
C ALA A 640 -52.15 -6.22 6.88
N THR A 641 -51.50 -7.09 6.11
CA THR A 641 -51.37 -8.52 6.38
C THR A 641 -49.95 -8.77 6.89
N VAL A 642 -49.83 -9.38 8.06
CA VAL A 642 -48.56 -9.70 8.69
C VAL A 642 -48.38 -11.22 8.64
N SER A 643 -47.20 -11.67 8.25
CA SER A 643 -46.78 -13.07 8.32
C SER A 643 -45.58 -13.19 9.24
N ILE A 644 -45.65 -14.10 10.21
CA ILE A 644 -44.56 -14.41 11.14
C ILE A 644 -44.35 -15.92 11.11
N ALA A 645 -43.16 -16.36 10.67
CA ALA A 645 -42.80 -17.77 10.55
C ALA A 645 -43.86 -18.61 9.78
N GLY A 646 -44.46 -18.02 8.74
CA GLY A 646 -45.49 -18.64 7.91
C GLY A 646 -46.94 -18.45 8.40
N THR A 647 -47.14 -18.00 9.64
CA THR A 647 -48.46 -17.73 10.21
C THR A 647 -48.94 -16.34 9.84
N VAL A 648 -50.03 -16.27 9.07
CA VAL A 648 -50.60 -15.03 8.54
C VAL A 648 -51.75 -14.52 9.41
N PHE A 649 -51.74 -13.22 9.70
CA PHE A 649 -52.82 -12.51 10.38
C PHE A 649 -53.01 -11.11 9.81
N SER A 650 -54.16 -10.51 10.05
CA SER A 650 -54.48 -9.17 9.58
C SER A 650 -55.01 -8.28 10.70
N PHE A 651 -54.73 -6.98 10.57
CA PHE A 651 -55.31 -5.96 11.41
C PHE A 651 -56.46 -5.30 10.67
N ILE A 652 -57.63 -5.32 11.28
CA ILE A 652 -58.84 -4.70 10.74
C ILE A 652 -59.11 -3.46 11.57
N SER A 653 -59.09 -2.29 10.95
CA SER A 653 -59.45 -1.04 11.61
C SER A 653 -60.95 -1.04 11.90
N VAL A 654 -61.33 -0.82 13.15
CA VAL A 654 -62.73 -0.58 13.50
C VAL A 654 -62.99 0.90 13.28
N SER A 655 -63.83 1.24 12.31
CA SER A 655 -64.15 2.64 12.05
C SER A 655 -65.04 3.16 13.18
N PRO A 656 -64.71 4.29 13.83
CA PRO A 656 -65.62 4.89 14.78
C PRO A 656 -66.91 5.22 14.02
N LYS A 657 -68.03 4.63 14.44
CA LYS A 657 -69.35 5.01 13.90
C LYS A 657 -69.47 6.51 14.14
N LYS A 658 -69.66 7.29 13.07
CA LYS A 658 -70.03 8.70 13.23
C LYS A 658 -71.29 8.71 14.11
N VAL A 659 -71.16 9.20 15.34
CA VAL A 659 -72.31 9.54 16.16
C VAL A 659 -72.98 10.69 15.41
N LEU A 660 -74.11 10.38 14.78
CA LEU A 660 -74.93 11.32 14.02
C LEU A 660 -75.72 12.22 14.98
#